data_AF-A0A8X8BTU2-F1
#
_entry.id   AF-A0A8X8BTU2-F1
#
_cell.length_a   1.000
_cell.length_b   1.000
_cell.length_c   1.000
_cell.angle_alpha   90.00
_cell.angle_beta   90.00
_cell.angle_gamma   90.00
#
_symmetry.space_group_name_H-M   'P 1'
#
loop_
_entity.id
_entity.type
_entity.pdbx_description
1 polymer ?
#
loop_
_entity_poly.entity_id
_entity_poly.type
_entity_poly.pdbx_seq_one_letter_code
_entity_poly.pdbx_strand_id
1 'polypeptide(L)'
;MAKRKLTSSEVLQAILDNDSDHDFSSTEEDFSDNDDQQRALHDTVNDDASDDSDEWVYPQHLNWTAAHGELPFLLQRWGLNTYLYGPKDDLKHRMLWREMYSEEEAVHLKALIQAAHACGLQFIYALSPGQDIIFSNSYDVVLLKRKLRQVAGLGCKAFAILFDDIAHTLCQVDKDVFSSFAHAQVSVANEIFQYLEEPCTFLFCPTEYCNSLCYPSLAKSAYLKTIGEELLPGIGVIWTGTKVISKELTEESIKEVQEVLQRRPLIWDNLHANDYDSKIVFLGPFKGRPIRLGPHLQGLLLNPNCEFEANFIPVHTLGSWFRSIHRMRKYSARSDGSATKEESGAYCPEDALCRALQDWTEEIGKSVLPGRQTLPVEDKSSTNSEPKMSEKQGSHITTRWSHCKSAIDGPEEDCEIPKGPQPYHSSEGRPSVPCQSKGAPDIIPNETATVWKPCEIGENREQETQVLTQLDSASHELEASHETPGLDDLHLLVRLFYLPYEHGDKAQHLLKEFQWLKANSSCVSIAVKKGDPQKVDEWRSRALHFKQECDNLLHLHSRIIKSTNQAFLYDIYPYVWDVRNTTLLAKAFVLWLGCRTIASVDLLGVEVEPWVFKGGISGEFQMMLPLGTSPELFTHPPPLFPASQSYNIRPFASKDKAELYRICRELHHKSLDPSHSLRKHPDLTGDSTAGPLLHLSPEYSFILEDDRGLCGYALGVMDVKSFVKNCETTWFPAMREKYPQGSYTEKATYPDSLLYHFPSLVHVEVLPDVLDSSVARCLATCLLLALKVNGSQGVFCEMLPTDQLHLEFFTKLGFLEIFRSDTVHHEDIVLGRLL
;
A
#
# COMPACT_ATOMS: atom_id res chain seq x y z
N MET A 1 30.98 46.08 25.26
CA MET A 1 30.45 45.79 26.61
C MET A 1 29.67 44.49 26.52
N ALA A 2 30.23 43.41 27.06
CA ALA A 2 29.66 42.07 27.03
C ALA A 2 28.51 41.95 28.04
N LYS A 3 27.34 41.48 27.59
CA LYS A 3 26.26 40.99 28.47
C LYS A 3 26.33 39.47 28.48
N ARG A 4 26.57 38.92 29.67
CA ARG A 4 26.69 37.48 29.96
C ARG A 4 25.31 36.83 29.87
N LYS A 5 25.17 35.74 29.11
CA LYS A 5 24.00 34.84 29.16
C LYS A 5 24.17 33.90 30.36
N LEU A 6 23.15 33.82 31.21
CA LEU A 6 23.06 32.87 32.33
C LEU A 6 22.84 31.45 31.78
N THR A 7 23.38 30.45 32.47
CA THR A 7 23.30 29.03 32.10
C THR A 7 22.10 28.36 32.77
N SER A 8 21.58 27.27 32.20
CA SER A 8 20.39 26.54 32.69
C SER A 8 20.50 26.02 34.13
N SER A 9 21.72 25.90 34.66
CA SER A 9 21.97 25.56 36.08
C SER A 9 21.69 26.72 37.04
N GLU A 10 21.81 27.97 36.58
CA GLU A 10 21.58 29.17 37.41
C GLU A 10 20.08 29.52 37.47
N VAL A 11 19.29 29.06 36.50
CA VAL A 11 17.82 29.17 36.49
C VAL A 11 17.19 28.13 37.44
N LEU A 12 17.80 26.95 37.59
CA LEU A 12 17.28 25.91 38.48
C LEU A 12 17.45 26.23 39.97
N GLN A 13 18.51 26.96 40.35
CA GLN A 13 18.70 27.37 41.75
C GLN A 13 17.71 28.46 42.17
N ALA A 14 17.31 29.35 41.25
CA ALA A 14 16.33 30.40 41.51
C ALA A 14 14.88 29.87 41.66
N ILE A 15 14.61 28.64 41.21
CA ILE A 15 13.31 27.98 41.36
C ILE A 15 13.25 27.17 42.67
N LEU A 16 14.39 26.76 43.22
CA LEU A 16 14.46 25.99 44.48
C LEU A 16 14.51 26.86 45.74
N ASP A 17 14.75 28.17 45.61
CA ASP A 17 14.82 29.11 46.74
C ASP A 17 13.47 29.84 47.03
N ASN A 18 12.37 29.48 46.36
CA ASN A 18 11.10 30.24 46.42
C ASN A 18 9.90 29.51 47.03
N ASP A 19 10.09 28.35 47.67
CA ASP A 19 9.03 27.59 48.36
C ASP A 19 9.38 27.28 49.82
N SER A 20 9.82 28.29 50.57
CA SER A 20 9.83 28.24 52.03
C SER A 20 9.36 29.57 52.60
N ASP A 21 8.05 29.69 52.81
CA ASP A 21 7.41 30.39 53.93
C ASP A 21 5.92 30.58 53.63
N HIS A 22 5.04 29.84 54.31
CA HIS A 22 3.85 30.39 54.98
C HIS A 22 3.14 29.33 55.82
N ASP A 23 3.45 29.37 57.11
CA ASP A 23 2.61 28.90 58.22
C ASP A 23 1.29 29.68 58.24
N PHE A 24 0.13 29.04 58.49
CA PHE A 24 -0.85 29.49 59.48
C PHE A 24 -1.95 28.44 59.76
N SER A 25 -2.36 28.47 61.03
CA SER A 25 -3.13 27.54 61.85
C SER A 25 -4.64 27.45 61.63
N SER A 26 -5.17 26.28 62.05
CA SER A 26 -6.41 26.04 62.81
C SER A 26 -7.78 26.43 62.24
N THR A 27 -8.67 25.44 62.13
CA THR A 27 -9.96 25.44 62.85
C THR A 27 -10.53 24.02 62.85
N GLU A 28 -10.70 23.47 64.06
CA GLU A 28 -11.57 22.34 64.37
C GLU A 28 -13.03 22.80 64.27
N GLU A 29 -13.91 21.96 63.72
CA GLU A 29 -15.30 21.83 64.20
C GLU A 29 -15.86 20.46 63.80
N ASP A 30 -16.35 19.75 64.82
CA ASP A 30 -16.97 18.43 64.83
C ASP A 30 -18.19 18.30 63.91
N PHE A 31 -18.45 17.10 63.37
CA PHE A 31 -19.77 16.44 63.46
C PHE A 31 -19.63 14.93 63.31
N SER A 32 -20.29 14.24 64.24
CA SER A 32 -20.30 12.80 64.51
C SER A 32 -21.28 12.00 63.65
N ASP A 33 -21.08 10.68 63.69
CA ASP A 33 -22.05 9.59 63.50
C ASP A 33 -22.61 9.29 62.10
N ASN A 34 -22.17 8.18 61.51
CA ASN A 34 -23.01 6.97 61.39
C ASN A 34 -22.23 5.82 60.73
N ASP A 35 -21.69 4.94 61.57
CA ASP A 35 -21.54 3.53 61.28
C ASP A 35 -22.95 2.90 61.25
N ASP A 36 -23.39 2.42 60.09
CA ASP A 36 -24.31 1.28 59.97
C ASP A 36 -24.66 1.07 58.48
N GLN A 37 -23.92 0.18 57.81
CA GLN A 37 -24.41 -0.76 56.77
C GLN A 37 -23.24 -1.48 56.07
N GLN A 38 -22.39 -2.15 56.84
CA GLN A 38 -21.60 -3.30 56.37
C GLN A 38 -22.09 -4.54 57.13
N ARG A 39 -23.15 -5.19 56.63
CA ARG A 39 -23.55 -6.58 56.94
C ARG A 39 -24.86 -6.93 56.23
N ALA A 40 -24.77 -7.28 54.95
CA ALA A 40 -25.73 -8.15 54.26
C ALA A 40 -25.33 -8.26 52.78
N LEU A 41 -24.36 -9.11 52.47
CA LEU A 41 -24.13 -9.75 51.15
C LEU A 41 -22.88 -10.65 51.23
N HIS A 42 -22.83 -11.48 52.28
CA HIS A 42 -21.97 -12.66 52.35
C HIS A 42 -22.94 -13.77 52.72
N ASP A 43 -23.42 -14.49 51.70
CA ASP A 43 -23.97 -15.86 51.74
C ASP A 43 -24.89 -16.06 50.55
N THR A 44 -24.29 -16.33 49.38
CA THR A 44 -24.77 -17.25 48.32
C THR A 44 -23.91 -16.98 47.09
N VAL A 45 -22.90 -17.81 46.87
CA VAL A 45 -22.46 -18.45 45.61
C VAL A 45 -21.13 -19.13 45.95
N ASN A 46 -21.24 -20.36 46.45
CA ASN A 46 -20.19 -21.37 46.33
C ASN A 46 -20.90 -22.54 45.66
N ASP A 47 -20.71 -22.64 44.34
CA ASP A 47 -20.89 -23.87 43.58
C ASP A 47 -20.06 -23.70 42.28
N ASP A 48 -18.94 -24.42 42.24
CA ASP A 48 -18.16 -24.89 41.10
C ASP A 48 -18.07 -24.00 39.83
N ALA A 49 -17.08 -23.10 39.81
CA ALA A 49 -16.47 -22.59 38.59
C ALA A 49 -15.05 -23.17 38.46
N SER A 50 -14.93 -24.30 37.78
CA SER A 50 -13.66 -24.83 37.30
C SER A 50 -13.09 -23.90 36.21
N ASP A 51 -12.04 -23.14 36.54
CA ASP A 51 -10.76 -22.97 35.83
C ASP A 51 -10.70 -23.07 34.29
N ASP A 52 -11.63 -22.44 33.52
CA ASP A 52 -11.67 -22.62 32.05
C ASP A 52 -11.95 -21.35 31.21
N SER A 53 -11.63 -20.13 31.68
CA SER A 53 -11.88 -18.87 30.93
C SER A 53 -10.67 -18.15 30.34
N ASP A 54 -9.46 -18.70 30.42
CA ASP A 54 -8.23 -18.00 30.03
C ASP A 54 -7.76 -18.35 28.61
N GLU A 55 -8.42 -17.80 27.57
CA GLU A 55 -7.82 -17.69 26.23
C GLU A 55 -8.24 -16.37 25.58
N TRP A 56 -7.26 -15.54 25.23
CA TRP A 56 -7.42 -14.12 24.90
C TRP A 56 -6.98 -13.82 23.46
N VAL A 57 -7.78 -13.12 22.62
CA VAL A 57 -7.43 -13.00 21.18
C VAL A 57 -7.84 -11.70 20.48
N TYR A 58 -6.94 -10.73 20.16
CA TYR A 58 -7.23 -9.48 19.36
C TYR A 58 -6.08 -8.54 18.95
N PRO A 59 -6.37 -7.49 18.12
CA PRO A 59 -5.37 -6.62 17.51
C PRO A 59 -4.76 -5.44 18.26
N GLN A 60 -3.51 -5.17 17.88
CA GLN A 60 -2.77 -3.91 18.06
C GLN A 60 -2.90 -3.09 16.77
N HIS A 61 -2.76 -1.77 16.84
CA HIS A 61 -2.88 -0.80 15.75
C HIS A 61 -4.30 -0.47 15.33
N LEU A 62 -4.64 0.82 15.43
CA LEU A 62 -5.70 1.53 14.73
C LEU A 62 -5.58 3.05 14.98
N ASN A 63 -5.78 3.86 13.94
CA ASN A 63 -5.63 5.32 14.00
C ASN A 63 -6.67 5.97 14.95
N TRP A 64 -6.23 7.02 15.64
CA TRP A 64 -6.82 7.54 16.87
C TRP A 64 -8.29 8.01 16.84
N THR A 65 -8.88 8.29 15.67
CA THR A 65 -10.09 9.14 15.61
C THR A 65 -11.40 8.46 15.20
N ALA A 66 -11.39 7.24 14.62
CA ALA A 66 -12.63 6.55 14.19
C ALA A 66 -12.76 5.12 14.74
N ALA A 67 -11.66 4.40 14.87
CA ALA A 67 -11.64 2.97 15.21
C ALA A 67 -11.96 2.62 16.67
N HIS A 68 -11.72 3.56 17.60
CA HIS A 68 -11.76 3.29 19.03
C HIS A 68 -13.18 3.06 19.59
N GLY A 69 -14.23 3.54 18.93
CA GLY A 69 -15.62 3.31 19.34
C GLY A 69 -16.20 1.99 18.82
N GLU A 70 -15.87 1.61 17.58
CA GLU A 70 -16.51 0.47 16.91
C GLU A 70 -15.77 -0.85 17.11
N LEU A 71 -14.43 -0.81 17.25
CA LEU A 71 -13.62 -2.02 17.41
C LEU A 71 -14.12 -2.86 18.60
N PRO A 72 -14.29 -2.35 19.84
CA PRO A 72 -14.78 -3.16 20.96
C PRO A 72 -16.11 -3.89 20.67
N PHE A 73 -16.99 -3.27 19.90
CA PHE A 73 -18.27 -3.87 19.51
C PHE A 73 -18.09 -5.00 18.49
N LEU A 74 -17.25 -4.80 17.47
CA LEU A 74 -16.92 -5.85 16.49
C LEU A 74 -16.27 -7.06 17.18
N LEU A 75 -15.38 -6.77 18.14
CA LEU A 75 -14.76 -7.76 18.97
C LEU A 75 -15.84 -8.61 19.68
N GLN A 76 -16.66 -7.97 20.52
CA GLN A 76 -17.74 -8.65 21.24
C GLN A 76 -18.66 -9.45 20.31
N ARG A 77 -19.04 -8.88 19.15
CA ARG A 77 -19.91 -9.52 18.14
C ARG A 77 -19.34 -10.86 17.67
N TRP A 78 -18.03 -10.98 17.54
CA TRP A 78 -17.36 -12.21 17.13
C TRP A 78 -16.83 -13.05 18.30
N GLY A 79 -17.21 -12.69 19.53
CA GLY A 79 -17.06 -13.54 20.71
C GLY A 79 -15.60 -13.75 21.11
N LEU A 80 -14.72 -12.78 20.85
CA LEU A 80 -13.43 -12.74 21.53
C LEU A 80 -13.45 -11.64 22.62
N ASN A 81 -12.39 -11.51 23.41
CA ASN A 81 -12.46 -10.97 24.78
C ASN A 81 -11.35 -9.97 25.23
N THR A 82 -10.42 -9.53 24.39
CA THR A 82 -9.26 -8.67 24.79
C THR A 82 -9.07 -7.45 23.90
N TYR A 83 -8.40 -6.42 24.38
CA TYR A 83 -7.85 -5.39 23.51
C TYR A 83 -6.54 -4.90 24.10
N LEU A 84 -5.45 -5.00 23.33
CA LEU A 84 -4.13 -4.50 23.73
C LEU A 84 -3.88 -3.16 23.06
N TYR A 85 -3.85 -2.11 23.89
CA TYR A 85 -3.48 -0.77 23.47
C TYR A 85 -1.96 -0.62 23.45
N GLY A 86 -1.38 -0.52 22.25
CA GLY A 86 0.05 -0.25 22.07
C GLY A 86 0.41 0.35 20.70
N PRO A 87 -0.29 1.38 20.19
CA PRO A 87 0.02 1.95 18.90
C PRO A 87 1.42 2.59 18.89
N LYS A 88 2.26 2.25 17.90
CA LYS A 88 3.61 2.83 17.76
C LYS A 88 3.59 4.33 17.44
N ASP A 89 2.51 4.84 16.84
CA ASP A 89 2.33 6.26 16.50
C ASP A 89 1.90 7.13 17.69
N ASP A 90 1.45 6.53 18.80
CA ASP A 90 1.31 7.26 20.05
C ASP A 90 2.69 7.54 20.63
N LEU A 91 3.13 8.78 20.51
CA LEU A 91 4.43 9.22 21.03
C LEU A 91 4.60 8.85 22.50
N LYS A 92 3.55 8.96 23.34
CA LYS A 92 3.63 8.69 24.78
C LYS A 92 3.55 7.20 25.14
N HIS A 93 3.33 6.33 24.16
CA HIS A 93 3.48 4.88 24.30
C HIS A 93 4.95 4.44 24.17
N ARG A 94 5.73 5.08 23.29
CA ARG A 94 7.12 4.66 22.97
C ARG A 94 8.15 5.78 23.04
N MET A 95 8.08 6.78 22.16
CA MET A 95 9.12 7.81 22.01
C MET A 95 9.26 8.74 23.22
N LEU A 96 8.13 9.11 23.83
CA LEU A 96 7.97 10.03 24.95
C LEU A 96 7.35 9.29 26.14
N TRP A 97 7.72 8.02 26.37
CA TRP A 97 7.10 7.14 27.38
C TRP A 97 7.17 7.70 28.82
N ARG A 98 8.15 8.59 29.09
CA ARG A 98 8.30 9.31 30.37
C ARG A 98 7.22 10.37 30.59
N GLU A 99 6.59 10.87 29.53
CA GLU A 99 5.58 11.92 29.62
C GLU A 99 4.20 11.37 30.01
N MET A 100 3.55 12.06 30.94
CA MET A 100 2.18 11.76 31.36
C MET A 100 1.20 12.12 30.24
N TYR A 101 0.07 11.42 30.18
CA TYR A 101 -1.04 11.88 29.33
C TYR A 101 -1.55 13.23 29.86
N SER A 102 -1.89 14.16 28.97
CA SER A 102 -2.60 15.40 29.31
C SER A 102 -4.02 15.07 29.78
N GLU A 103 -4.71 16.04 30.36
CA GLU A 103 -6.12 15.84 30.76
C GLU A 103 -7.00 15.47 29.57
N GLU A 104 -6.80 16.10 28.41
CA GLU A 104 -7.53 15.83 27.18
C GLU A 104 -7.27 14.40 26.67
N GLU A 105 -6.00 13.98 26.60
CA GLU A 105 -5.62 12.62 26.20
C GLU A 105 -6.17 11.57 27.18
N ALA A 106 -6.11 11.86 28.49
CA ALA A 106 -6.61 10.97 29.53
C ALA A 106 -8.13 10.77 29.46
N VAL A 107 -8.90 11.79 29.05
CA VAL A 107 -10.34 11.67 28.79
C VAL A 107 -10.60 10.68 27.66
N HIS A 108 -9.87 10.77 26.55
CA HIS A 108 -10.02 9.84 25.43
C HIS A 108 -9.65 8.40 25.81
N LEU A 109 -8.50 8.21 26.49
CA LEU A 109 -8.06 6.89 26.92
C LEU A 109 -9.03 6.26 27.93
N LYS A 110 -9.58 7.06 28.86
CA LYS A 110 -10.61 6.61 29.80
C LYS A 110 -11.89 6.17 29.10
N ALA A 111 -12.35 6.94 28.10
CA ALA A 111 -13.54 6.58 27.33
C ALA A 111 -13.34 5.24 26.58
N LEU A 112 -12.15 5.00 26.02
CA LEU A 112 -11.81 3.75 25.36
C LEU A 112 -11.77 2.56 26.35
N ILE A 113 -11.15 2.73 27.52
CA ILE A 113 -11.15 1.71 28.58
C ILE A 113 -12.58 1.35 28.99
N GLN A 114 -13.44 2.36 29.17
CA GLN A 114 -14.84 2.16 29.53
C GLN A 114 -15.64 1.45 28.42
N ALA A 115 -15.41 1.80 27.16
CA ALA A 115 -16.03 1.13 26.01
C ALA A 115 -15.64 -0.35 25.93
N ALA A 116 -14.35 -0.67 26.11
CA ALA A 116 -13.87 -2.05 26.16
C ALA A 116 -14.55 -2.85 27.29
N HIS A 117 -14.60 -2.30 28.50
CA HIS A 117 -15.27 -2.95 29.63
C HIS A 117 -16.78 -3.13 29.42
N ALA A 118 -17.46 -2.14 28.82
CA ALA A 118 -18.88 -2.23 28.51
C ALA A 118 -19.20 -3.36 27.50
N CYS A 119 -18.25 -3.66 26.62
CA CYS A 119 -18.30 -4.79 25.68
C CYS A 119 -17.82 -6.12 26.29
N GLY A 120 -17.46 -6.15 27.58
CA GLY A 120 -16.94 -7.34 28.26
C GLY A 120 -15.51 -7.70 27.86
N LEU A 121 -14.75 -6.76 27.30
CA LEU A 121 -13.37 -6.96 26.90
C LEU A 121 -12.41 -6.60 28.03
N GLN A 122 -11.33 -7.35 28.14
CA GLN A 122 -10.17 -6.98 28.94
C GLN A 122 -9.32 -5.95 28.18
N PHE A 123 -9.16 -4.76 28.74
CA PHE A 123 -8.28 -3.72 28.21
C PHE A 123 -6.86 -3.85 28.81
N ILE A 124 -5.86 -4.06 27.97
CA ILE A 124 -4.44 -4.15 28.35
C ILE A 124 -3.72 -2.89 27.86
N TYR A 125 -3.13 -2.12 28.77
CA TYR A 125 -2.28 -0.98 28.42
C TYR A 125 -0.83 -1.40 28.26
N ALA A 126 -0.27 -1.29 27.05
CA ALA A 126 1.14 -1.53 26.80
C ALA A 126 1.98 -0.24 26.87
N LEU A 127 3.25 -0.38 27.22
CA LEU A 127 4.24 0.70 27.20
C LEU A 127 5.60 0.17 26.71
N SER A 128 6.27 0.93 25.84
CA SER A 128 7.55 0.56 25.22
C SER A 128 8.69 1.49 25.67
N PRO A 129 9.28 1.28 26.86
CA PRO A 129 10.37 2.14 27.35
C PRO A 129 11.75 1.80 26.75
N GLY A 130 11.88 0.69 26.01
CA GLY A 130 13.17 0.08 25.67
C GLY A 130 14.12 0.91 24.80
N GLN A 131 13.65 1.97 24.12
CA GLN A 131 14.47 2.74 23.18
C GLN A 131 15.54 3.59 23.87
N ASP A 132 15.25 4.12 25.05
CA ASP A 132 16.12 5.07 25.75
C ASP A 132 16.06 4.97 27.29
N ILE A 133 15.44 3.92 27.84
CA ILE A 133 15.49 3.64 29.28
C ILE A 133 16.92 3.35 29.73
N ILE A 134 17.30 3.92 30.87
CA ILE A 134 18.48 3.52 31.63
C ILE A 134 18.00 2.65 32.79
N PHE A 135 18.16 1.33 32.68
CA PHE A 135 17.55 0.36 33.59
C PHE A 135 17.99 0.54 35.04
N SER A 136 19.24 0.95 35.26
CA SER A 136 19.84 1.16 36.58
C SER A 136 19.50 2.51 37.21
N ASN A 137 18.91 3.43 36.45
CA ASN A 137 18.55 4.76 36.93
C ASN A 137 17.18 4.71 37.63
N SER A 138 17.17 4.92 38.95
CA SER A 138 15.94 4.92 39.74
C SER A 138 14.92 5.98 39.29
N TYR A 139 15.36 7.09 38.69
CA TYR A 139 14.48 8.11 38.16
C TYR A 139 13.61 7.59 37.01
N ASP A 140 14.20 6.83 36.08
CA ASP A 140 13.47 6.23 34.95
C ASP A 140 12.43 5.22 35.44
N VAL A 141 12.79 4.38 36.41
CA VAL A 141 11.86 3.41 37.02
C VAL A 141 10.72 4.12 37.76
N VAL A 142 10.98 5.24 38.44
CA VAL A 142 9.94 6.06 39.08
C VAL A 142 8.99 6.68 38.05
N LEU A 143 9.50 7.20 36.94
CA LEU A 143 8.67 7.74 35.86
C LEU A 143 7.82 6.65 35.20
N LEU A 144 8.37 5.46 35.01
CA LEU A 144 7.66 4.28 34.51
C LEU A 144 6.46 3.93 35.41
N LYS A 145 6.70 3.83 36.72
CA LYS A 145 5.67 3.61 37.73
C LYS A 145 4.59 4.69 37.70
N ARG A 146 5.00 5.96 37.64
CA ARG A 146 4.08 7.11 37.61
C ARG A 146 3.15 7.08 36.39
N LYS A 147 3.69 6.78 35.21
CA LYS A 147 2.92 6.65 33.96
C LYS A 147 1.90 5.51 34.05
N LEU A 148 2.32 4.32 34.49
CA LEU A 148 1.41 3.17 34.63
C LEU A 148 0.35 3.42 35.69
N ARG A 149 0.69 4.09 36.80
CA ARG A 149 -0.28 4.45 37.83
C ARG A 149 -1.30 5.49 37.35
N GLN A 150 -0.92 6.39 36.44
CA GLN A 150 -1.87 7.28 35.78
C GLN A 150 -2.96 6.49 35.07
N VAL A 151 -2.55 5.53 34.23
CA VAL A 151 -3.47 4.73 33.42
C VAL A 151 -4.29 3.78 34.28
N ALA A 152 -3.71 3.23 35.35
CA ALA A 152 -4.46 2.49 36.37
C ALA A 152 -5.58 3.36 36.98
N GLY A 153 -5.29 4.63 37.27
CA GLY A 153 -6.27 5.61 37.77
C GLY A 153 -7.39 5.94 36.77
N LEU A 154 -7.22 5.65 35.48
CA LEU A 154 -8.26 5.75 34.46
C LEU A 154 -9.19 4.52 34.41
N GLY A 155 -8.86 3.46 35.18
CA GLY A 155 -9.65 2.24 35.29
C GLY A 155 -9.03 1.02 34.63
N CYS A 156 -7.84 1.11 34.05
CA CYS A 156 -7.13 -0.02 33.46
C CYS A 156 -6.58 -0.96 34.55
N LYS A 157 -6.69 -2.28 34.34
CA LYS A 157 -6.28 -3.32 35.31
C LYS A 157 -5.26 -4.33 34.76
N ALA A 158 -4.94 -4.26 33.48
CA ALA A 158 -4.02 -5.18 32.82
C ALA A 158 -2.96 -4.38 32.05
N PHE A 159 -1.72 -4.82 32.09
CA PHE A 159 -0.59 -4.03 31.60
C PHE A 159 0.38 -4.87 30.76
N ALA A 160 1.18 -4.21 29.93
CA ALA A 160 2.28 -4.84 29.22
C ALA A 160 3.51 -3.94 29.15
N ILE A 161 4.70 -4.51 29.25
CA ILE A 161 5.98 -3.83 28.98
C ILE A 161 6.62 -4.48 27.76
N LEU A 162 6.93 -3.66 26.76
CA LEU A 162 7.42 -4.13 25.47
C LEU A 162 8.88 -3.71 25.24
N PHE A 163 9.74 -4.68 24.98
CA PHE A 163 11.16 -4.50 24.64
C PHE A 163 11.48 -4.98 23.22
N ASP A 164 10.52 -4.87 22.31
CA ASP A 164 10.62 -5.19 20.89
C ASP A 164 11.30 -4.09 20.08
N ASP A 165 12.01 -4.47 19.01
CA ASP A 165 12.67 -3.58 18.04
C ASP A 165 13.62 -2.54 18.67
N ILE A 166 14.50 -3.01 19.55
CA ILE A 166 15.53 -2.21 20.21
C ILE A 166 16.93 -2.81 20.05
N ALA A 167 17.96 -2.01 20.30
CA ALA A 167 19.34 -2.49 20.28
C ALA A 167 19.58 -3.52 21.40
N HIS A 168 20.33 -4.58 21.11
CA HIS A 168 20.62 -5.67 22.06
C HIS A 168 21.78 -5.35 23.00
N THR A 169 21.98 -4.07 23.34
CA THR A 169 23.16 -3.60 24.07
C THR A 169 22.76 -2.69 25.21
N LEU A 170 23.25 -3.01 26.41
CA LEU A 170 23.18 -2.10 27.55
C LEU A 170 24.09 -0.88 27.35
N CYS A 171 23.65 0.25 27.89
CA CYS A 171 24.51 1.41 28.05
C CYS A 171 25.59 1.13 29.12
N GLN A 172 26.62 1.97 29.22
CA GLN A 172 27.76 1.68 30.08
C GLN A 172 27.37 1.59 31.57
N VAL A 173 26.49 2.48 32.05
CA VAL A 173 26.06 2.49 33.46
C VAL A 173 25.26 1.24 33.82
N ASP A 174 24.45 0.71 32.90
CA ASP A 174 23.68 -0.50 33.15
C ASP A 174 24.55 -1.76 33.16
N LYS A 175 25.65 -1.78 32.40
CA LYS A 175 26.62 -2.89 32.40
C LYS A 175 27.33 -3.05 33.75
N ASP A 176 27.45 -1.97 34.52
CA ASP A 176 28.08 -2.00 35.83
C ASP A 176 27.15 -2.59 36.91
N VAL A 177 25.84 -2.68 36.61
CA VAL A 177 24.80 -3.13 37.56
C VAL A 177 24.23 -4.50 37.17
N PHE A 178 23.93 -4.72 35.89
CA PHE A 178 23.25 -5.93 35.41
C PHE A 178 24.21 -6.88 34.69
N SER A 179 24.05 -8.18 34.94
CA SER A 179 24.88 -9.21 34.31
C SER A 179 24.58 -9.43 32.83
N SER A 180 23.38 -9.08 32.37
CA SER A 180 22.95 -9.23 30.99
C SER A 180 21.80 -8.28 30.63
N PHE A 181 21.52 -8.14 29.33
CA PHE A 181 20.37 -7.37 28.84
C PHE A 181 19.03 -7.95 29.31
N ALA A 182 18.90 -9.27 29.34
CA ALA A 182 17.72 -9.96 29.87
C ALA A 182 17.51 -9.66 31.36
N HIS A 183 18.58 -9.71 32.17
CA HIS A 183 18.50 -9.44 33.60
C HIS A 183 17.99 -8.00 33.85
N ALA A 184 18.50 -7.01 33.12
CA ALA A 184 18.03 -5.63 33.26
C ALA A 184 16.52 -5.49 32.96
N GLN A 185 16.04 -6.11 31.87
CA GLN A 185 14.63 -6.08 31.50
C GLN A 185 13.73 -6.83 32.48
N VAL A 186 14.15 -8.03 32.91
CA VAL A 186 13.43 -8.85 33.90
C VAL A 186 13.35 -8.12 35.25
N SER A 187 14.44 -7.49 35.69
CA SER A 187 14.47 -6.73 36.95
C SER A 187 13.44 -5.61 36.94
N VAL A 188 13.39 -4.80 35.88
CA VAL A 188 12.39 -3.73 35.75
C VAL A 188 10.98 -4.30 35.63
N ALA A 189 10.77 -5.33 34.81
CA ALA A 189 9.44 -5.94 34.62
C ALA A 189 8.87 -6.53 35.93
N ASN A 190 9.70 -7.26 36.68
CA ASN A 190 9.32 -7.82 37.98
C ASN A 190 8.99 -6.71 39.00
N GLU A 191 9.82 -5.66 39.06
CA GLU A 191 9.59 -4.52 39.96
C GLU A 191 8.28 -3.79 39.64
N ILE A 192 7.97 -3.58 38.35
CA ILE A 192 6.72 -2.95 37.92
C ILE A 192 5.52 -3.85 38.19
N PHE A 193 5.62 -5.15 37.92
CA PHE A 193 4.56 -6.12 38.20
C PHE A 193 4.18 -6.11 39.69
N GLN A 194 5.16 -6.15 40.58
CA GLN A 194 4.93 -6.09 42.03
C GLN A 194 4.40 -4.73 42.47
N TYR A 195 4.92 -3.63 41.91
CA TYR A 195 4.44 -2.27 42.21
C TYR A 195 2.97 -2.07 41.85
N LEU A 196 2.49 -2.72 40.79
CA LEU A 196 1.10 -2.70 40.37
C LEU A 196 0.22 -3.74 41.09
N GLU A 197 0.72 -4.32 42.19
CA GLU A 197 0.02 -5.29 43.03
C GLU A 197 -0.31 -6.60 42.27
N GLU A 198 0.62 -7.07 41.43
CA GLU A 198 0.57 -8.36 40.74
C GLU A 198 -0.75 -8.57 39.96
N PRO A 199 -1.07 -7.68 38.98
CA PRO A 199 -2.34 -7.74 38.27
C PRO A 199 -2.54 -9.09 37.56
N CYS A 200 -3.78 -9.56 37.49
CA CYS A 200 -4.13 -10.86 36.87
C CYS A 200 -3.63 -11.02 35.43
N THR A 201 -3.39 -9.91 34.72
CA THR A 201 -2.79 -9.93 33.39
C THR A 201 -1.69 -8.88 33.31
N PHE A 202 -0.46 -9.36 33.23
CA PHE A 202 0.73 -8.57 32.94
C PHE A 202 1.54 -9.26 31.85
N LEU A 203 1.86 -8.57 30.77
CA LEU A 203 2.57 -9.14 29.62
C LEU A 203 3.96 -8.52 29.46
N PHE A 204 4.90 -9.34 29.03
CA PHE A 204 6.26 -8.96 28.70
C PHE A 204 6.56 -9.33 27.24
N CYS A 205 6.92 -8.34 26.41
CA CYS A 205 7.43 -8.62 25.08
C CYS A 205 8.97 -8.63 25.09
N PRO A 206 9.62 -9.78 24.87
CA PRO A 206 11.06 -9.87 24.80
C PRO A 206 11.62 -9.17 23.56
N THR A 207 12.91 -8.88 23.56
CA THR A 207 13.64 -8.41 22.37
C THR A 207 13.83 -9.54 21.36
N GLU A 208 14.14 -10.76 21.83
CA GLU A 208 14.12 -11.97 21.00
C GLU A 208 12.70 -12.56 20.96
N TYR A 209 11.75 -11.92 20.27
CA TYR A 209 10.31 -12.30 20.27
C TYR A 209 9.88 -13.33 19.20
N CYS A 210 10.84 -13.91 18.47
CA CYS A 210 10.62 -15.04 17.55
C CYS A 210 11.88 -15.88 17.37
N ASN A 211 11.72 -17.10 16.83
CA ASN A 211 12.85 -18.01 16.65
C ASN A 211 13.99 -17.39 15.82
N SER A 212 13.67 -16.63 14.76
CA SER A 212 14.68 -16.02 13.89
C SER A 212 15.51 -14.91 14.56
N LEU A 213 15.03 -14.35 15.67
CA LEU A 213 15.77 -13.36 16.46
C LEU A 213 16.61 -14.01 17.58
N CYS A 214 16.38 -15.30 17.87
CA CYS A 214 17.08 -15.98 18.95
C CYS A 214 18.54 -16.26 18.60
N TYR A 215 19.48 -15.92 19.49
CA TYR A 215 20.90 -16.18 19.27
C TYR A 215 21.53 -17.14 20.31
N PRO A 216 22.27 -18.19 19.89
CA PRO A 216 22.47 -18.65 18.50
C PRO A 216 21.27 -19.45 17.95
N SER A 217 20.35 -19.87 18.81
CA SER A 217 19.09 -20.53 18.47
C SER A 217 18.15 -20.47 19.68
N LEU A 218 16.86 -20.76 19.49
CA LEU A 218 15.85 -20.78 20.55
C LEU A 218 16.31 -21.55 21.81
N ALA A 219 16.64 -22.85 21.68
CA ALA A 219 17.05 -23.70 22.80
C ALA A 219 18.38 -23.30 23.49
N LYS A 220 19.20 -22.47 22.83
CA LYS A 220 20.52 -22.06 23.31
C LYS A 220 20.60 -20.57 23.66
N SER A 221 19.52 -19.82 23.49
CA SER A 221 19.47 -18.40 23.84
C SER A 221 19.65 -18.23 25.34
N ALA A 222 20.77 -17.64 25.74
CA ALA A 222 21.00 -17.26 27.13
C ALA A 222 19.99 -16.18 27.56
N TYR A 223 19.63 -15.28 26.64
CA TYR A 223 18.65 -14.21 26.87
C TYR A 223 17.28 -14.79 27.25
N LEU A 224 16.75 -15.74 26.47
CA LEU A 224 15.45 -16.34 26.77
C LEU A 224 15.48 -17.29 27.98
N LYS A 225 16.61 -17.95 28.25
CA LYS A 225 16.77 -18.75 29.48
C LYS A 225 16.68 -17.90 30.73
N THR A 226 17.35 -16.75 30.76
CA THR A 226 17.22 -15.77 31.86
C THR A 226 15.77 -15.33 32.02
N ILE A 227 15.04 -15.03 30.93
CA ILE A 227 13.61 -14.69 31.01
C ILE A 227 12.77 -15.87 31.52
N GLY A 228 13.06 -17.09 31.09
CA GLY A 228 12.37 -18.28 31.58
C GLY A 228 12.54 -18.47 33.08
N GLU A 229 13.78 -18.36 33.56
CA GLU A 229 14.20 -18.65 34.94
C GLU A 229 13.89 -17.53 35.93
N GLU A 230 14.01 -16.25 35.53
CA GLU A 230 13.99 -15.11 36.46
C GLU A 230 12.74 -14.22 36.37
N LEU A 231 11.98 -14.25 35.25
CA LEU A 231 10.73 -13.50 35.14
C LEU A 231 9.67 -14.14 36.05
N LEU A 232 8.97 -13.33 36.84
CA LEU A 232 7.97 -13.82 37.79
C LEU A 232 6.87 -14.63 37.06
N PRO A 233 6.42 -15.76 37.63
CA PRO A 233 5.55 -16.72 36.93
C PRO A 233 4.16 -16.16 36.58
N GLY A 234 3.71 -15.10 37.26
CA GLY A 234 2.45 -14.40 36.93
C GLY A 234 2.53 -13.51 35.68
N ILE A 235 3.73 -13.30 35.12
CA ILE A 235 3.93 -12.49 33.93
C ILE A 235 3.87 -13.38 32.67
N GLY A 236 2.93 -13.07 31.78
CA GLY A 236 2.83 -13.69 30.46
C GLY A 236 3.93 -13.19 29.51
N VAL A 237 4.39 -14.04 28.59
CA VAL A 237 5.44 -13.68 27.63
C VAL A 237 4.88 -13.71 26.21
N ILE A 238 5.03 -12.60 25.50
CA ILE A 238 4.61 -12.44 24.11
C ILE A 238 5.57 -13.16 23.16
N TRP A 239 5.02 -13.82 22.14
CA TRP A 239 5.79 -14.56 21.13
C TRP A 239 5.13 -14.47 19.74
N THR A 240 5.89 -14.21 18.67
CA THR A 240 5.31 -14.10 17.30
C THR A 240 5.47 -15.38 16.47
N GLY A 241 6.16 -16.38 17.00
CA GLY A 241 6.36 -17.69 16.39
C GLY A 241 7.76 -17.89 15.80
N THR A 242 7.83 -18.56 14.66
CA THR A 242 9.13 -18.92 14.04
C THR A 242 9.80 -17.73 13.36
N LYS A 243 9.02 -16.72 12.97
CA LYS A 243 9.44 -15.45 12.38
C LYS A 243 8.57 -14.33 12.93
N VAL A 244 8.97 -13.08 12.69
CA VAL A 244 8.14 -11.89 12.95
C VAL A 244 6.74 -12.05 12.35
N ILE A 245 6.68 -12.49 11.08
CA ILE A 245 5.45 -12.89 10.41
C ILE A 245 5.55 -14.40 10.19
N SER A 246 4.86 -15.18 11.01
CA SER A 246 4.91 -16.64 10.88
C SER A 246 3.95 -17.12 9.79
N LYS A 247 4.44 -17.90 8.80
CA LYS A 247 3.57 -18.53 7.80
C LYS A 247 2.62 -19.54 8.45
N GLU A 248 3.18 -20.40 9.29
CA GLU A 248 2.46 -21.42 10.04
C GLU A 248 3.05 -21.52 11.45
N LEU A 249 2.22 -21.94 12.41
CA LEU A 249 2.63 -22.30 13.76
C LEU A 249 2.28 -23.78 14.00
N THR A 250 3.22 -24.54 14.57
CA THR A 250 3.01 -25.97 14.87
C THR A 250 3.08 -26.23 16.37
N GLU A 251 2.44 -27.29 16.85
CA GLU A 251 2.49 -27.66 18.27
C GLU A 251 3.92 -27.89 18.73
N GLU A 252 4.74 -28.49 17.87
CA GLU A 252 6.15 -28.77 18.14
C GLU A 252 6.92 -27.46 18.35
N SER A 253 6.73 -26.48 17.47
CA SER A 253 7.39 -25.18 17.58
C SER A 253 6.99 -24.42 18.86
N ILE A 254 5.74 -24.53 19.29
CA ILE A 254 5.26 -23.88 20.52
C ILE A 254 5.78 -24.61 21.75
N LYS A 255 5.84 -25.94 21.75
CA LYS A 255 6.41 -26.72 22.87
C LYS A 255 7.87 -26.39 23.11
N GLU A 256 8.68 -26.22 22.07
CA GLU A 256 10.07 -25.79 22.21
C GLU A 256 10.16 -24.40 22.90
N VAL A 257 9.26 -23.48 22.56
CA VAL A 257 9.19 -22.15 23.19
C VAL A 257 8.78 -22.27 24.66
N GLN A 258 7.81 -23.14 24.98
CA GLN A 258 7.37 -23.40 26.35
C GLN A 258 8.50 -23.98 27.22
N GLU A 259 9.34 -24.86 26.67
CA GLU A 259 10.48 -25.43 27.38
C GLU A 259 11.50 -24.36 27.79
N VAL A 260 11.78 -23.40 26.90
CA VAL A 260 12.75 -22.33 27.17
C VAL A 260 12.17 -21.25 28.08
N LEU A 261 10.93 -20.82 27.82
CA LEU A 261 10.26 -19.77 28.61
C LEU A 261 9.68 -20.30 29.93
N GLN A 262 9.58 -21.62 30.10
CA GLN A 262 8.97 -22.28 31.26
C GLN A 262 7.51 -21.88 31.52
N ARG A 263 6.79 -21.44 30.48
CA ARG A 263 5.39 -21.02 30.53
C ARG A 263 4.74 -21.10 29.14
N ARG A 264 3.41 -21.11 29.10
CA ARG A 264 2.66 -20.98 27.83
C ARG A 264 2.85 -19.56 27.27
N PRO A 265 3.31 -19.39 26.03
CA PRO A 265 3.42 -18.06 25.44
C PRO A 265 2.04 -17.50 25.08
N LEU A 266 1.92 -16.18 25.08
CA LEU A 266 0.85 -15.47 24.40
C LEU A 266 1.33 -15.17 22.98
N ILE A 267 0.61 -15.64 21.97
CA ILE A 267 0.96 -15.35 20.58
C ILE A 267 0.61 -13.91 20.27
N TRP A 268 1.52 -13.20 19.62
CA TRP A 268 1.25 -11.95 18.93
C TRP A 268 1.43 -12.21 17.45
N ASP A 269 0.32 -12.32 16.75
CA ASP A 269 0.24 -12.84 15.41
C ASP A 269 0.26 -11.70 14.40
N ASN A 270 1.34 -11.58 13.62
CA ASN A 270 1.47 -10.57 12.58
C ASN A 270 1.01 -11.07 11.20
N LEU A 271 0.20 -12.15 11.11
CA LEU A 271 -0.24 -12.73 9.83
C LEU A 271 -0.92 -11.69 8.91
N HIS A 272 -1.58 -10.69 9.48
CA HIS A 272 -2.30 -9.65 8.74
C HIS A 272 -1.70 -8.26 8.91
N ALA A 273 -0.53 -8.13 9.57
CA ALA A 273 0.16 -6.85 9.69
C ALA A 273 0.65 -6.36 8.33
N ASN A 274 0.50 -5.07 8.01
CA ASN A 274 0.97 -4.48 6.75
C ASN A 274 1.80 -3.20 6.93
N ASP A 275 2.12 -2.83 8.17
CA ASP A 275 2.93 -1.65 8.54
C ASP A 275 4.34 -1.64 7.91
N TYR A 276 4.88 -2.80 7.57
CA TYR A 276 6.19 -2.95 6.93
C TYR A 276 6.19 -2.61 5.42
N ASP A 277 5.03 -2.53 4.76
CA ASP A 277 4.89 -2.11 3.36
C ASP A 277 3.50 -1.51 3.09
N SER A 278 3.44 -0.18 2.97
CA SER A 278 2.20 0.57 2.70
C SER A 278 1.47 0.20 1.40
N LYS A 279 2.11 -0.56 0.49
CA LYS A 279 1.50 -0.98 -0.79
C LYS A 279 0.79 -2.33 -0.72
N ILE A 280 0.78 -3.00 0.44
CA ILE A 280 0.09 -4.27 0.64
C ILE A 280 -1.03 -4.14 1.68
N VAL A 281 -2.05 -4.97 1.51
CA VAL A 281 -3.16 -5.15 2.45
C VAL A 281 -3.54 -6.63 2.43
N PHE A 282 -3.96 -7.17 3.57
CA PHE A 282 -4.29 -8.57 3.75
C PHE A 282 -5.75 -8.74 4.15
N LEU A 283 -6.56 -9.20 3.20
CA LEU A 283 -8.00 -9.41 3.33
C LEU A 283 -8.35 -10.91 3.39
N GLY A 284 -7.37 -11.81 3.31
CA GLY A 284 -7.56 -13.26 3.41
C GLY A 284 -7.93 -13.75 4.81
N PRO A 285 -8.37 -15.01 4.95
CA PRO A 285 -8.78 -15.56 6.23
C PRO A 285 -7.59 -15.87 7.15
N PHE A 286 -7.83 -15.84 8.47
CA PHE A 286 -6.89 -16.35 9.46
C PHE A 286 -6.51 -17.81 9.16
N LYS A 287 -5.20 -18.11 9.05
CA LYS A 287 -4.72 -19.41 8.53
C LYS A 287 -3.38 -19.81 9.13
N GLY A 288 -3.09 -21.12 9.09
CA GLY A 288 -1.78 -21.67 9.46
C GLY A 288 -1.58 -21.90 10.96
N ARG A 289 -2.62 -21.71 11.77
CA ARG A 289 -2.62 -21.94 13.22
C ARG A 289 -3.64 -23.05 13.51
N PRO A 290 -3.25 -24.32 13.61
CA PRO A 290 -4.23 -25.38 13.84
C PRO A 290 -4.86 -25.20 15.24
N ILE A 291 -6.16 -25.45 15.36
CA ILE A 291 -6.93 -25.27 16.61
C ILE A 291 -6.39 -26.07 17.80
N ARG A 292 -5.61 -27.13 17.55
CA ARG A 292 -4.86 -27.91 18.54
C ARG A 292 -3.76 -27.12 19.28
N LEU A 293 -3.42 -25.91 18.81
CA LEU A 293 -2.50 -25.02 19.51
C LEU A 293 -3.10 -24.47 20.81
N GLY A 294 -4.41 -24.25 20.88
CA GLY A 294 -5.08 -23.56 21.99
C GLY A 294 -4.59 -23.98 23.38
N PRO A 295 -4.62 -25.29 23.74
CA PRO A 295 -4.15 -25.77 25.04
C PRO A 295 -2.70 -25.40 25.41
N HIS A 296 -1.83 -25.20 24.42
CA HIS A 296 -0.41 -24.86 24.60
C HIS A 296 -0.15 -23.35 24.68
N LEU A 297 -1.17 -22.51 24.47
CA LEU A 297 -1.07 -21.06 24.46
C LEU A 297 -1.72 -20.46 25.71
N GLN A 298 -1.25 -19.28 26.10
CA GLN A 298 -1.96 -18.41 27.05
C GLN A 298 -3.04 -17.58 26.34
N GLY A 299 -2.83 -17.28 25.06
CA GLY A 299 -3.71 -16.48 24.21
C GLY A 299 -3.07 -16.23 22.84
N LEU A 300 -3.78 -15.54 21.96
CA LEU A 300 -3.31 -15.13 20.63
C LEU A 300 -3.84 -13.75 20.25
N LEU A 301 -3.07 -12.68 20.44
CA LEU A 301 -3.38 -11.35 19.92
C LEU A 301 -3.05 -11.27 18.41
N LEU A 302 -3.91 -10.69 17.57
CA LEU A 302 -3.70 -10.58 16.11
C LEU A 302 -3.31 -9.16 15.74
N ASN A 303 -2.06 -8.80 15.49
CA ASN A 303 -1.73 -7.52 14.88
C ASN A 303 -2.15 -7.49 13.39
N PRO A 304 -3.16 -6.68 12.99
CA PRO A 304 -3.79 -6.75 11.68
C PRO A 304 -3.32 -5.59 10.78
N ASN A 305 -4.06 -5.26 9.73
CA ASN A 305 -3.72 -4.15 8.84
C ASN A 305 -3.86 -2.80 9.57
N CYS A 306 -3.14 -1.77 9.08
CA CYS A 306 -3.24 -0.41 9.56
C CYS A 306 -4.65 0.18 9.30
N GLU A 307 -5.21 -0.15 8.14
CA GLU A 307 -6.52 0.28 7.67
C GLU A 307 -7.64 -0.48 8.42
N PHE A 308 -8.56 0.25 9.04
CA PHE A 308 -9.58 -0.34 9.92
C PHE A 308 -10.52 -1.26 9.18
N GLU A 309 -11.05 -0.78 8.06
CA GLU A 309 -12.09 -1.46 7.31
C GLU A 309 -11.54 -2.71 6.60
N ALA A 310 -10.22 -2.76 6.38
CA ALA A 310 -9.52 -3.94 5.86
C ALA A 310 -9.50 -5.11 6.86
N ASN A 311 -9.76 -4.85 8.15
CA ASN A 311 -9.64 -5.86 9.22
C ASN A 311 -10.92 -6.66 9.48
N PHE A 312 -11.99 -6.42 8.72
CA PHE A 312 -13.25 -7.14 8.88
C PHE A 312 -13.07 -8.67 8.75
N ILE A 313 -12.49 -9.14 7.65
CA ILE A 313 -12.27 -10.57 7.40
C ILE A 313 -11.22 -11.15 8.37
N PRO A 314 -10.04 -10.54 8.58
CA PRO A 314 -9.06 -11.02 9.54
C PRO A 314 -9.65 -11.28 10.93
N VAL A 315 -10.40 -10.32 11.50
CA VAL A 315 -10.95 -10.44 12.85
C VAL A 315 -12.17 -11.38 12.89
N HIS A 316 -13.04 -11.37 11.88
CA HIS A 316 -14.18 -12.30 11.79
C HIS A 316 -13.71 -13.76 11.75
N THR A 317 -12.74 -14.04 10.88
CA THR A 317 -12.23 -15.39 10.67
C THR A 317 -11.41 -15.88 11.87
N LEU A 318 -10.75 -14.97 12.60
CA LEU A 318 -10.15 -15.23 13.90
C LEU A 318 -11.20 -15.60 14.97
N GLY A 319 -12.32 -14.87 15.04
CA GLY A 319 -13.45 -15.23 15.90
C GLY A 319 -14.03 -16.60 15.57
N SER A 320 -14.11 -16.94 14.29
CA SER A 320 -14.51 -18.28 13.84
C SER A 320 -13.52 -19.36 14.29
N TRP A 321 -12.21 -19.10 14.21
CA TRP A 321 -11.16 -20.00 14.69
C TRP A 321 -11.24 -20.22 16.21
N PHE A 322 -11.37 -19.13 16.97
CA PHE A 322 -11.45 -19.16 18.43
C PHE A 322 -12.66 -19.96 18.94
N ARG A 323 -13.84 -19.76 18.34
CA ARG A 323 -15.03 -20.55 18.68
C ARG A 323 -14.87 -22.03 18.34
N SER A 324 -14.10 -22.38 17.31
CA SER A 324 -13.81 -23.79 17.00
C SER A 324 -12.94 -24.46 18.08
N ILE A 325 -12.00 -23.74 18.70
CA ILE A 325 -11.24 -24.25 19.87
C ILE A 325 -12.18 -24.57 21.02
N HIS A 326 -13.10 -23.64 21.34
CA HIS A 326 -14.08 -23.83 22.42
C HIS A 326 -15.00 -25.03 22.17
N ARG A 327 -15.43 -25.23 20.92
CA ARG A 327 -16.24 -26.40 20.54
C ARG A 327 -15.45 -27.70 20.68
N MET A 328 -14.18 -27.71 20.26
CA MET A 328 -13.31 -28.89 20.42
C MET A 328 -13.16 -29.28 21.89
N ARG A 329 -12.89 -28.32 22.79
CA ARG A 329 -12.77 -28.57 24.24
C ARG A 329 -14.05 -29.19 24.82
N LYS A 330 -15.21 -28.61 24.49
CA LYS A 330 -16.52 -29.15 24.92
C LYS A 330 -16.79 -30.56 24.37
N TYR A 331 -16.33 -30.86 23.15
CA TYR A 331 -16.46 -32.20 22.56
C TYR A 331 -15.56 -33.23 23.24
N SER A 332 -14.28 -32.89 23.48
CA SER A 332 -13.34 -33.78 24.21
C SER A 332 -13.80 -34.09 25.64
N ALA A 333 -14.59 -33.22 26.26
CA ALA A 333 -15.19 -33.45 27.57
C ALA A 333 -16.45 -34.36 27.54
N ARG A 334 -17.09 -34.56 26.39
CA ARG A 334 -18.29 -35.42 26.24
C ARG A 334 -17.87 -36.82 25.76
N SER A 335 -17.79 -37.77 26.69
CA SER A 335 -17.34 -39.15 26.47
C SER A 335 -18.33 -40.09 25.77
N ASP A 336 -19.41 -39.60 25.15
CA ASP A 336 -20.41 -40.44 24.47
C ASP A 336 -20.25 -40.35 22.94
N GLY A 337 -19.71 -41.41 22.35
CA GLY A 337 -19.33 -41.53 20.94
C GLY A 337 -20.49 -41.65 19.94
N SER A 338 -21.55 -40.85 20.08
CA SER A 338 -22.66 -40.79 19.11
C SER A 338 -22.75 -39.41 18.44
N ALA A 339 -22.00 -39.21 17.36
CA ALA A 339 -22.16 -38.04 16.48
C ALA A 339 -21.61 -38.27 15.06
N THR A 340 -22.28 -37.67 14.08
CA THR A 340 -21.99 -37.71 12.63
C THR A 340 -20.76 -36.86 12.25
N LYS A 341 -20.13 -37.18 11.10
CA LYS A 341 -18.94 -36.51 10.54
C LYS A 341 -18.99 -34.96 10.48
N GLU A 342 -20.19 -34.37 10.44
CA GLU A 342 -20.41 -32.91 10.44
C GLU A 342 -20.15 -32.23 11.79
N GLU A 343 -20.10 -32.96 12.91
CA GLU A 343 -19.84 -32.41 14.24
C GLU A 343 -18.35 -32.30 14.60
N SER A 344 -17.43 -32.54 13.66
CA SER A 344 -15.98 -32.64 13.92
C SER A 344 -15.25 -31.33 14.29
N GLY A 345 -15.95 -30.20 14.45
CA GLY A 345 -15.42 -28.99 15.09
C GLY A 345 -14.19 -28.34 14.44
N ALA A 346 -13.78 -28.78 13.24
CA ALA A 346 -12.58 -28.31 12.58
C ALA A 346 -12.77 -26.90 12.00
N TYR A 347 -11.79 -26.03 12.24
CA TYR A 347 -11.73 -24.73 11.56
C TYR A 347 -11.28 -24.92 10.11
N CYS A 348 -12.09 -24.45 9.16
CA CYS A 348 -11.76 -24.39 7.74
C CYS A 348 -11.63 -22.91 7.33
N PRO A 349 -10.45 -22.44 6.87
CA PRO A 349 -10.25 -21.05 6.45
C PRO A 349 -11.20 -20.61 5.33
N GLU A 350 -11.49 -21.50 4.38
CA GLU A 350 -12.34 -21.19 3.23
C GLU A 350 -13.83 -21.05 3.64
N ASP A 351 -14.33 -21.93 4.51
CA ASP A 351 -15.70 -21.80 5.02
C ASP A 351 -15.86 -20.58 5.95
N ALA A 352 -14.79 -20.20 6.66
CA ALA A 352 -14.76 -18.98 7.45
C ALA A 352 -14.75 -17.74 6.55
N LEU A 353 -13.95 -17.75 5.48
CA LEU A 353 -13.89 -16.69 4.48
C LEU A 353 -15.25 -16.47 3.80
N CYS A 354 -15.90 -17.53 3.33
CA CYS A 354 -17.22 -17.43 2.68
C CYS A 354 -18.27 -16.75 3.59
N ARG A 355 -18.29 -17.09 4.88
CA ARG A 355 -19.19 -16.46 5.86
C ARG A 355 -18.81 -15.00 6.13
N ALA A 356 -17.50 -14.72 6.28
CA ALA A 356 -17.02 -13.36 6.49
C ALA A 356 -17.34 -12.45 5.30
N LEU A 357 -17.19 -12.94 4.07
CA LEU A 357 -17.52 -12.20 2.84
C LEU A 357 -19.02 -11.87 2.74
N GLN A 358 -19.90 -12.81 3.10
CA GLN A 358 -21.34 -12.56 3.14
C GLN A 358 -21.67 -11.43 4.12
N ASP A 359 -21.17 -11.54 5.36
CA ASP A 359 -21.39 -10.52 6.39
C ASP A 359 -20.79 -9.17 5.98
N TRP A 360 -19.60 -9.15 5.36
CA TRP A 360 -18.92 -7.92 4.95
C TRP A 360 -19.65 -7.21 3.81
N THR A 361 -20.20 -7.97 2.86
CA THR A 361 -21.02 -7.43 1.76
C THR A 361 -22.23 -6.67 2.32
N GLU A 362 -22.88 -7.22 3.34
CA GLU A 362 -24.00 -6.55 4.01
C GLU A 362 -23.57 -5.28 4.76
N GLU A 363 -22.40 -5.29 5.42
CA GLU A 363 -21.90 -4.11 6.14
C GLU A 363 -21.48 -2.98 5.18
N ILE A 364 -20.81 -3.29 4.08
CA ILE A 364 -20.42 -2.29 3.06
C ILE A 364 -21.66 -1.68 2.38
N GLY A 365 -22.73 -2.46 2.22
CA GLY A 365 -24.00 -1.99 1.68
C GLY A 365 -24.77 -1.02 2.61
N LYS A 366 -24.35 -0.86 3.87
CA LYS A 366 -24.97 0.11 4.80
C LYS A 366 -24.34 1.48 4.59
N SER A 367 -25.17 2.51 4.42
CA SER A 367 -24.69 3.90 4.45
C SER A 367 -24.29 4.26 5.88
N VAL A 368 -23.00 4.57 6.07
CA VAL A 368 -22.51 5.12 7.34
C VAL A 368 -22.90 6.60 7.37
N LEU A 369 -24.02 6.93 8.02
CA LEU A 369 -24.32 8.31 8.38
C LEU A 369 -23.30 8.77 9.43
N PRO A 370 -22.66 9.94 9.27
CA PRO A 370 -21.78 10.47 10.29
C PRO A 370 -22.62 10.83 11.52
N GLY A 371 -22.40 10.11 12.63
CA GLY A 371 -23.04 10.41 13.92
C GLY A 371 -24.02 9.35 14.44
N ARG A 372 -23.64 8.07 14.44
CA ARG A 372 -24.36 7.06 15.24
C ARG A 372 -24.10 7.31 16.73
N GLN A 373 -24.80 8.30 17.30
CA GLN A 373 -25.06 8.31 18.73
C GLN A 373 -25.80 7.01 19.07
N THR A 374 -25.27 6.34 20.07
CA THR A 374 -25.81 5.15 20.70
C THR A 374 -27.32 5.27 20.90
N LEU A 375 -28.10 4.37 20.30
CA LEU A 375 -29.49 4.20 20.70
C LEU A 375 -29.51 3.52 22.08
N PRO A 376 -30.27 4.03 23.07
CA PRO A 376 -30.50 3.28 24.30
C PRO A 376 -31.32 2.03 23.99
N VAL A 377 -31.03 0.97 24.74
CA VAL A 377 -31.83 -0.25 24.78
C VAL A 377 -33.24 0.11 25.24
N GLU A 378 -34.22 0.13 24.32
CA GLU A 378 -35.63 0.23 24.69
C GLU A 378 -36.21 -1.14 25.02
N ASP A 379 -36.62 -1.25 26.28
CA ASP A 379 -37.35 -2.34 26.90
C ASP A 379 -38.69 -2.55 26.16
N LYS A 380 -38.88 -3.72 25.56
CA LYS A 380 -40.16 -4.06 24.91
C LYS A 380 -41.18 -4.51 25.95
N SER A 381 -42.02 -3.57 26.40
CA SER A 381 -43.37 -3.87 26.90
C SER A 381 -44.45 -3.16 26.06
N SER A 382 -45.13 -3.99 25.25
CA SER A 382 -46.55 -3.93 24.87
C SER A 382 -47.19 -2.63 24.31
N THR A 383 -47.72 -2.76 23.09
CA THR A 383 -49.11 -2.50 22.62
C THR A 383 -49.25 -1.68 21.33
N ASN A 384 -50.09 -2.23 20.45
CA ASN A 384 -50.49 -1.78 19.13
C ASN A 384 -51.06 -0.35 19.10
N SER A 385 -50.67 0.43 18.09
CA SER A 385 -51.62 1.14 17.20
C SER A 385 -50.89 1.86 16.05
N GLU A 386 -51.22 1.50 14.82
CA GLU A 386 -51.09 2.37 13.64
C GLU A 386 -52.03 3.58 13.80
N PRO A 387 -51.75 4.80 13.27
CA PRO A 387 -51.80 5.00 11.81
C PRO A 387 -51.04 6.19 11.15
N LYS A 388 -50.90 6.03 9.82
CA LYS A 388 -51.04 7.01 8.70
C LYS A 388 -50.05 8.17 8.48
N MET A 389 -49.52 8.13 7.25
CA MET A 389 -48.90 9.23 6.50
C MET A 389 -49.82 10.46 6.36
N SER A 390 -49.22 11.65 6.45
CA SER A 390 -49.67 12.84 5.73
C SER A 390 -48.48 13.72 5.35
N GLU A 391 -48.27 13.89 4.06
CA GLU A 391 -47.44 14.93 3.47
C GLU A 391 -47.93 16.32 3.88
N LYS A 392 -47.01 17.20 4.30
CA LYS A 392 -47.16 18.65 4.10
C LYS A 392 -45.81 19.30 3.81
N GLN A 393 -45.84 20.10 2.75
CA GLN A 393 -44.79 20.94 2.20
C GLN A 393 -44.38 22.09 3.14
N GLY A 394 -43.10 22.47 3.04
CA GLY A 394 -42.66 23.86 3.03
C GLY A 394 -42.08 24.44 4.32
N SER A 395 -40.77 24.70 4.33
CA SER A 395 -40.27 26.08 4.30
C SER A 395 -38.74 26.12 4.20
N HIS A 396 -38.28 26.82 3.17
CA HIS A 396 -36.90 27.28 3.04
C HIS A 396 -36.58 28.30 4.14
N ILE A 397 -35.49 28.07 4.88
CA ILE A 397 -34.74 29.15 5.52
C ILE A 397 -33.31 29.07 5.01
N THR A 398 -32.97 30.05 4.18
CA THR A 398 -31.63 30.37 3.70
C THR A 398 -30.88 31.12 4.80
N THR A 399 -29.70 30.64 5.20
CA THR A 399 -28.69 31.46 5.88
C THR A 399 -27.36 31.41 5.14
N ARG A 400 -27.07 32.57 4.58
CA ARG A 400 -25.95 33.05 3.78
C ARG A 400 -24.67 33.07 4.62
N TRP A 401 -23.62 32.39 4.17
CA TRP A 401 -22.27 32.50 4.75
C TRP A 401 -21.54 33.68 4.11
N SER A 402 -21.28 34.69 4.93
CA SER A 402 -20.50 35.89 4.59
C SER A 402 -19.00 35.65 4.79
N HIS A 403 -18.23 36.01 3.77
CA HIS A 403 -16.78 36.19 3.80
C HIS A 403 -16.33 37.15 4.90
N CYS A 404 -15.21 36.81 5.57
CA CYS A 404 -14.35 37.77 6.24
C CYS A 404 -12.94 37.70 5.65
N LYS A 405 -12.50 38.83 5.07
CA LYS A 405 -11.12 39.18 4.72
C LYS A 405 -10.55 40.08 5.82
N SER A 406 -9.29 39.87 6.18
CA SER A 406 -8.35 40.89 6.72
C SER A 406 -6.94 40.27 6.67
N ALA A 407 -6.02 40.64 5.79
CA ALA A 407 -5.23 41.89 5.69
C ALA A 407 -4.23 42.09 6.85
N ILE A 408 -2.94 41.82 6.60
CA ILE A 408 -1.78 42.46 7.26
C ILE A 408 -0.65 42.60 6.22
N ASP A 409 -0.16 43.84 6.07
CA ASP A 409 0.96 44.28 5.23
C ASP A 409 2.33 44.16 5.96
N GLY A 410 3.36 43.74 5.21
CA GLY A 410 4.78 44.14 5.26
C GLY A 410 5.72 43.62 6.38
N PRO A 411 7.07 43.67 6.23
CA PRO A 411 7.87 44.12 5.07
C PRO A 411 8.92 43.09 4.56
N GLU A 412 9.57 43.46 3.45
CA GLU A 412 10.71 42.81 2.78
C GLU A 412 11.97 42.75 3.66
N GLU A 413 12.62 41.58 3.74
CA GLU A 413 14.02 41.44 4.13
C GLU A 413 14.73 40.43 3.20
N ASP A 414 15.80 40.90 2.55
CA ASP A 414 16.77 40.13 1.78
C ASP A 414 17.46 39.07 2.64
N CYS A 415 17.44 37.81 2.20
CA CYS A 415 18.26 36.75 2.77
C CYS A 415 19.09 36.06 1.67
N GLU A 416 20.38 36.41 1.67
CA GLU A 416 21.44 35.76 0.91
C GLU A 416 21.59 34.28 1.28
N ILE A 417 21.66 33.42 0.27
CA ILE A 417 21.92 31.98 0.40
C ILE A 417 23.43 31.77 0.59
N PRO A 418 23.90 31.11 1.67
CA PRO A 418 25.31 30.79 1.81
C PRO A 418 25.70 29.60 0.91
N LYS A 419 26.76 29.85 0.12
CA LYS A 419 27.40 28.92 -0.81
C LYS A 419 27.93 27.68 -0.07
N GLY A 420 27.60 26.50 -0.58
CA GLY A 420 28.17 25.22 -0.14
C GLY A 420 29.69 25.12 -0.40
N PRO A 421 30.44 24.34 0.39
CA PRO A 421 31.88 24.20 0.23
C PRO A 421 32.24 23.22 -0.89
N GLN A 422 33.21 23.60 -1.73
CA GLN A 422 33.87 22.75 -2.71
C GLN A 422 34.86 21.76 -2.04
N PRO A 423 35.15 20.60 -2.66
CA PRO A 423 35.90 19.52 -2.04
C PRO A 423 37.42 19.64 -2.17
N TYR A 424 38.11 19.11 -1.15
CA TYR A 424 39.56 18.98 -1.04
C TYR A 424 40.12 17.77 -1.81
N HIS A 425 41.31 17.95 -2.39
CA HIS A 425 42.19 16.94 -2.98
C HIS A 425 42.99 16.14 -1.92
N SER A 426 43.16 14.82 -2.15
CA SER A 426 44.33 14.00 -1.77
C SER A 426 44.06 12.53 -2.21
N SER A 427 44.67 12.00 -3.27
CA SER A 427 46.01 11.37 -3.39
C SER A 427 46.11 9.91 -2.89
N GLU A 428 46.34 9.03 -3.87
CA GLU A 428 47.17 7.80 -3.88
C GLU A 428 46.87 6.60 -2.97
N GLY A 429 46.84 5.40 -3.61
CA GLY A 429 46.98 4.11 -2.93
C GLY A 429 46.47 2.90 -3.72
N ARG A 430 47.26 2.39 -4.67
CA ARG A 430 47.03 1.12 -5.38
C ARG A 430 47.55 -0.06 -4.53
N PRO A 431 47.03 -1.30 -4.71
CA PRO A 431 47.93 -2.34 -5.23
C PRO A 431 47.31 -3.34 -6.24
N SER A 432 48.14 -3.64 -7.24
CA SER A 432 48.38 -4.83 -8.09
C SER A 432 47.46 -6.08 -8.17
N VAL A 433 46.96 -6.33 -9.39
CA VAL A 433 46.90 -7.53 -10.32
C VAL A 433 47.27 -8.96 -9.80
N PRO A 434 46.75 -10.07 -10.42
CA PRO A 434 47.13 -10.50 -11.80
C PRO A 434 45.99 -10.98 -12.73
N CYS A 435 46.17 -10.68 -14.04
CA CYS A 435 45.44 -11.23 -15.19
C CYS A 435 45.83 -12.69 -15.47
N GLN A 436 44.90 -13.46 -16.05
CA GLN A 436 45.21 -14.55 -16.97
C GLN A 436 44.43 -14.41 -18.28
N SER A 437 45.19 -14.41 -19.36
CA SER A 437 44.81 -14.33 -20.77
C SER A 437 44.41 -15.70 -21.33
N LYS A 438 43.36 -15.77 -22.16
CA LYS A 438 43.29 -16.72 -23.30
C LYS A 438 42.44 -16.17 -24.46
N GLY A 439 43.08 -16.06 -25.62
CA GLY A 439 42.53 -16.51 -26.91
C GLY A 439 41.59 -15.56 -27.67
N ALA A 440 42.12 -14.91 -28.71
CA ALA A 440 41.34 -14.44 -29.85
C ALA A 440 40.73 -15.64 -30.63
N PRO A 441 39.64 -15.40 -31.38
CA PRO A 441 39.73 -15.75 -32.80
C PRO A 441 39.12 -14.70 -33.75
N ASP A 442 39.85 -14.49 -34.84
CA ASP A 442 39.47 -14.38 -36.25
C ASP A 442 38.41 -13.37 -36.74
N ILE A 443 38.94 -12.48 -37.59
CA ILE A 443 38.27 -11.57 -38.52
C ILE A 443 37.74 -12.39 -39.72
N ILE A 444 36.44 -12.29 -40.00
CA ILE A 444 35.80 -12.71 -41.27
C ILE A 444 34.87 -11.56 -41.74
N PRO A 445 34.80 -11.27 -43.05
CA PRO A 445 34.68 -9.90 -43.57
C PRO A 445 33.24 -9.42 -43.78
N ASN A 446 33.12 -8.08 -43.90
CA ASN A 446 31.98 -7.31 -44.40
C ASN A 446 31.15 -8.04 -45.47
N GLU A 447 29.90 -8.36 -45.15
CA GLU A 447 28.86 -8.55 -46.17
C GLU A 447 28.08 -7.26 -46.38
N THR A 448 28.01 -6.90 -47.65
CA THR A 448 27.42 -5.72 -48.27
C THR A 448 25.99 -5.44 -47.85
N ALA A 449 25.74 -4.15 -47.62
CA ALA A 449 24.42 -3.52 -47.54
C ALA A 449 23.48 -4.05 -48.65
N THR A 450 22.43 -4.76 -48.23
CA THR A 450 21.32 -5.11 -49.11
C THR A 450 20.42 -3.90 -49.25
N VAL A 451 20.41 -3.34 -50.46
CA VAL A 451 19.49 -2.32 -50.94
C VAL A 451 18.05 -2.74 -50.65
N TRP A 452 17.36 -2.01 -49.77
CA TRP A 452 15.90 -2.09 -49.62
C TRP A 452 15.25 -1.68 -50.95
N LYS A 453 14.49 -2.59 -51.57
CA LYS A 453 13.55 -2.26 -52.64
C LYS A 453 12.18 -1.96 -52.00
N PRO A 454 11.44 -0.95 -52.49
CA PRO A 454 10.08 -0.69 -52.00
C PRO A 454 9.18 -1.87 -52.39
N CYS A 455 8.52 -2.47 -51.41
CA CYS A 455 7.51 -3.50 -51.65
C CYS A 455 6.14 -2.81 -51.61
N GLU A 456 5.37 -2.98 -52.68
CA GLU A 456 4.00 -2.48 -52.80
C GLU A 456 3.15 -2.94 -51.62
N ILE A 457 2.37 -2.00 -51.06
CA ILE A 457 1.44 -2.24 -49.95
C ILE A 457 0.34 -3.17 -50.46
N GLY A 458 0.47 -4.47 -50.17
CA GLY A 458 -0.55 -5.46 -50.44
C GLY A 458 -1.59 -5.51 -49.31
N GLU A 459 -2.86 -5.59 -49.69
CA GLU A 459 -4.07 -5.64 -48.84
C GLU A 459 -4.03 -6.68 -47.70
N ASN A 460 -3.15 -7.67 -47.76
CA ASN A 460 -2.97 -8.68 -46.71
C ASN A 460 -2.36 -8.12 -45.40
N ARG A 461 -1.67 -6.96 -45.44
CA ARG A 461 -1.06 -6.34 -44.24
C ARG A 461 -2.10 -5.74 -43.30
N GLU A 462 -3.27 -5.36 -43.81
CA GLU A 462 -4.35 -4.80 -43.01
C GLU A 462 -5.20 -5.88 -42.33
N GLN A 463 -5.34 -7.06 -42.95
CA GLN A 463 -6.22 -8.12 -42.44
C GLN A 463 -5.69 -8.82 -41.18
N GLU A 464 -4.37 -9.03 -41.04
CA GLU A 464 -3.80 -9.76 -39.88
C GLU A 464 -3.69 -8.88 -38.62
N THR A 465 -3.36 -7.58 -38.76
CA THR A 465 -3.40 -6.59 -37.67
C THR A 465 -4.84 -6.29 -37.24
N GLN A 466 -5.80 -6.44 -38.15
CA GLN A 466 -7.23 -6.29 -37.89
C GLN A 466 -7.81 -7.38 -36.98
N VAL A 467 -7.32 -8.62 -36.95
CA VAL A 467 -8.02 -9.69 -36.20
C VAL A 467 -8.02 -9.45 -34.68
N LEU A 468 -6.93 -8.92 -34.10
CA LEU A 468 -6.88 -8.58 -32.66
C LEU A 468 -7.49 -7.21 -32.34
N THR A 469 -7.43 -6.25 -33.28
CA THR A 469 -8.01 -4.90 -33.12
C THR A 469 -9.49 -4.79 -33.51
N GLN A 470 -10.03 -5.72 -34.31
CA GLN A 470 -11.47 -5.86 -34.60
C GLN A 470 -12.22 -6.58 -33.48
N LEU A 471 -11.53 -7.36 -32.64
CA LEU A 471 -12.11 -7.92 -31.41
C LEU A 471 -12.41 -6.82 -30.36
N ASP A 472 -11.73 -5.68 -30.42
CA ASP A 472 -12.03 -4.49 -29.60
C ASP A 472 -13.33 -3.78 -30.03
N SER A 473 -13.72 -3.85 -31.31
CA SER A 473 -14.99 -3.24 -31.76
C SER A 473 -16.24 -4.03 -31.35
N ALA A 474 -16.09 -5.26 -30.87
CA ALA A 474 -17.21 -6.14 -30.52
C ALA A 474 -17.48 -6.27 -29.02
N SER A 475 -16.85 -5.47 -28.15
CA SER A 475 -17.04 -5.54 -26.69
C SER A 475 -17.24 -4.20 -25.97
N HIS A 476 -17.52 -3.11 -26.67
CA HIS A 476 -17.84 -1.81 -26.06
C HIS A 476 -19.35 -1.58 -25.96
N GLU A 477 -19.97 -2.22 -24.99
CA GLU A 477 -20.91 -1.52 -24.12
C GLU A 477 -20.25 -1.49 -22.74
N LEU A 478 -19.49 -0.42 -22.46
CA LEU A 478 -19.19 0.02 -21.11
C LEU A 478 -20.51 0.50 -20.49
N GLU A 479 -21.47 -0.40 -20.29
CA GLU A 479 -22.59 -0.13 -19.41
C GLU A 479 -22.01 -0.04 -18.01
N ALA A 480 -21.73 1.19 -17.59
CA ALA A 480 -21.37 1.50 -16.23
C ALA A 480 -22.52 1.05 -15.32
N SER A 481 -22.43 -0.17 -14.79
CA SER A 481 -23.43 -0.67 -13.84
C SER A 481 -23.52 0.33 -12.69
N HIS A 482 -24.74 0.77 -12.38
CA HIS A 482 -25.02 1.73 -11.30
C HIS A 482 -24.91 1.09 -9.90
N GLU A 483 -24.26 -0.07 -9.80
CA GLU A 483 -24.36 -0.97 -8.66
C GLU A 483 -23.15 -0.84 -7.75
N THR A 484 -23.42 -0.85 -6.45
CA THR A 484 -22.44 -0.98 -5.36
C THR A 484 -21.68 -2.32 -5.48
N PRO A 485 -20.48 -2.47 -4.88
CA PRO A 485 -19.74 -3.71 -4.97
C PRO A 485 -20.54 -4.88 -4.39
N GLY A 486 -20.66 -5.97 -5.16
CA GLY A 486 -21.38 -7.19 -4.75
C GLY A 486 -20.46 -8.22 -4.09
N LEU A 487 -21.02 -9.39 -3.77
CA LEU A 487 -20.27 -10.49 -3.15
C LEU A 487 -19.10 -10.96 -4.03
N ASP A 488 -19.32 -11.09 -5.35
CA ASP A 488 -18.28 -11.52 -6.30
C ASP A 488 -17.15 -10.50 -6.42
N ASP A 489 -17.46 -9.20 -6.28
CA ASP A 489 -16.46 -8.13 -6.26
C ASP A 489 -15.56 -8.21 -5.04
N LEU A 490 -16.16 -8.37 -3.86
CA LEU A 490 -15.40 -8.50 -2.62
C LEU A 490 -14.62 -9.80 -2.57
N HIS A 491 -15.18 -10.88 -3.12
CA HIS A 491 -14.45 -12.13 -3.29
C HIS A 491 -13.23 -11.91 -4.21
N LEU A 492 -13.38 -11.28 -5.36
CA LEU A 492 -12.27 -10.95 -6.26
C LEU A 492 -11.22 -10.07 -5.56
N LEU A 493 -11.65 -9.03 -4.85
CA LEU A 493 -10.79 -8.14 -4.07
C LEU A 493 -9.95 -8.92 -3.05
N VAL A 494 -10.57 -9.83 -2.28
CA VAL A 494 -9.86 -10.68 -1.31
C VAL A 494 -8.88 -11.63 -2.00
N ARG A 495 -9.22 -12.18 -3.16
CA ARG A 495 -8.30 -13.05 -3.91
C ARG A 495 -7.12 -12.29 -4.52
N LEU A 496 -7.23 -10.98 -4.71
CA LEU A 496 -6.11 -10.12 -5.10
C LEU A 496 -5.21 -9.78 -3.90
N PHE A 497 -5.81 -9.54 -2.74
CA PHE A 497 -5.14 -9.10 -1.51
C PHE A 497 -5.31 -10.15 -0.40
N TYR A 498 -4.63 -11.29 -0.54
CA TYR A 498 -4.94 -12.48 0.26
C TYR A 498 -4.11 -12.57 1.56
N LEU A 499 -2.92 -13.17 1.53
CA LEU A 499 -2.06 -13.38 2.71
C LEU A 499 -0.57 -13.11 2.37
N PRO A 500 0.29 -12.86 3.37
CA PRO A 500 1.70 -12.49 3.15
C PRO A 500 2.52 -13.52 2.36
N TYR A 501 2.17 -14.80 2.45
CA TYR A 501 2.91 -15.92 1.84
C TYR A 501 2.11 -16.66 0.77
N GLU A 502 0.94 -16.15 0.41
CA GLU A 502 0.01 -16.82 -0.49
C GLU A 502 -0.87 -15.78 -1.18
N HIS A 503 -0.79 -15.75 -2.50
CA HIS A 503 -1.79 -15.07 -3.33
C HIS A 503 -3.07 -15.89 -3.39
N GLY A 504 -4.21 -15.21 -3.53
CA GLY A 504 -5.45 -15.89 -3.88
C GLY A 504 -5.35 -16.52 -5.28
N ASP A 505 -6.20 -17.50 -5.54
CA ASP A 505 -6.26 -18.23 -6.80
C ASP A 505 -6.37 -17.31 -8.03
N LYS A 506 -7.16 -16.23 -7.94
CA LYS A 506 -7.31 -15.23 -9.01
C LYS A 506 -6.01 -14.47 -9.29
N ALA A 507 -5.33 -13.96 -8.27
CA ALA A 507 -4.04 -13.30 -8.43
C ALA A 507 -2.99 -14.25 -9.01
N GLN A 508 -2.89 -15.48 -8.48
CA GLN A 508 -1.97 -16.50 -8.99
C GLN A 508 -2.23 -16.82 -10.47
N HIS A 509 -3.51 -16.95 -10.85
CA HIS A 509 -3.89 -17.22 -12.23
C HIS A 509 -3.47 -16.08 -13.16
N LEU A 510 -3.81 -14.83 -12.81
CA LEU A 510 -3.43 -13.64 -13.56
C LEU A 510 -1.92 -13.53 -13.80
N LEU A 511 -1.13 -13.73 -12.75
CA LEU A 511 0.34 -13.67 -12.83
C LEU A 511 0.90 -14.78 -13.74
N LYS A 512 0.40 -16.02 -13.60
CA LYS A 512 0.80 -17.16 -14.46
C LYS A 512 0.42 -16.95 -15.92
N GLU A 513 -0.79 -16.46 -16.18
CA GLU A 513 -1.24 -16.16 -17.54
C GLU A 513 -0.37 -15.07 -18.18
N PHE A 514 -0.09 -13.98 -17.45
CA PHE A 514 0.77 -12.90 -17.94
C PHE A 514 2.18 -13.39 -18.25
N GLN A 515 2.80 -14.17 -17.34
CA GLN A 515 4.12 -14.75 -17.56
C GLN A 515 4.14 -15.67 -18.78
N TRP A 516 3.11 -16.51 -18.96
CA TRP A 516 3.02 -17.41 -20.09
C TRP A 516 2.86 -16.65 -21.42
N LEU A 517 1.97 -15.65 -21.46
CA LEU A 517 1.75 -14.81 -22.64
C LEU A 517 3.03 -14.08 -23.06
N LYS A 518 3.76 -13.54 -22.08
CA LYS A 518 5.06 -12.91 -22.28
C LYS A 518 6.07 -13.89 -22.88
N ALA A 519 6.25 -15.06 -22.26
CA ALA A 519 7.22 -16.08 -22.67
C ALA A 519 6.93 -16.67 -24.06
N ASN A 520 5.66 -16.73 -24.46
CA ASN A 520 5.23 -17.32 -25.74
C ASN A 520 4.91 -16.28 -26.82
N SER A 521 5.16 -14.99 -26.56
CA SER A 521 4.85 -13.89 -27.50
C SER A 521 5.58 -13.96 -28.84
N SER A 522 6.67 -14.72 -28.93
CA SER A 522 7.41 -14.94 -30.19
C SER A 522 6.57 -15.67 -31.25
N CYS A 523 5.57 -16.47 -30.86
CA CYS A 523 4.73 -17.21 -31.83
C CYS A 523 3.79 -16.31 -32.62
N VAL A 524 3.40 -15.15 -32.08
CA VAL A 524 2.49 -14.18 -32.71
C VAL A 524 3.21 -13.00 -33.37
N SER A 525 4.54 -12.99 -33.35
CA SER A 525 5.33 -11.96 -34.01
C SER A 525 5.27 -12.08 -35.53
N ILE A 526 5.00 -10.97 -36.22
CA ILE A 526 4.87 -10.88 -37.69
C ILE A 526 6.17 -11.29 -38.40
N ALA A 527 7.33 -11.23 -37.73
CA ALA A 527 8.61 -11.63 -38.30
C ALA A 527 8.82 -13.16 -38.39
N VAL A 528 7.99 -13.98 -37.73
CA VAL A 528 8.10 -15.45 -37.81
C VAL A 528 7.34 -15.95 -39.04
N LYS A 529 8.08 -16.29 -40.10
CA LYS A 529 7.51 -16.96 -41.28
C LYS A 529 6.96 -18.33 -40.88
N LYS A 530 5.63 -18.48 -40.87
CA LYS A 530 4.86 -19.70 -40.52
C LYS A 530 5.13 -20.20 -39.09
N GLY A 531 4.65 -19.47 -38.10
CA GLY A 531 4.40 -20.02 -36.77
C GLY A 531 3.40 -21.19 -36.83
N ASP A 532 3.48 -22.13 -35.88
CA ASP A 532 2.50 -23.21 -35.73
C ASP A 532 1.11 -22.60 -35.48
N PRO A 533 0.12 -22.77 -36.40
CA PRO A 533 -1.19 -22.15 -36.26
C PRO A 533 -1.87 -22.49 -34.93
N GLN A 534 -1.65 -23.69 -34.40
CA GLN A 534 -2.24 -24.10 -33.12
C GLN A 534 -1.69 -23.28 -31.95
N LYS A 535 -0.38 -22.97 -31.95
CA LYS A 535 0.25 -22.14 -30.91
C LYS A 535 -0.17 -20.68 -31.01
N VAL A 536 -0.40 -20.19 -32.23
CA VAL A 536 -0.92 -18.84 -32.46
C VAL A 536 -2.34 -18.71 -31.94
N ASP A 537 -3.20 -19.69 -32.25
CA ASP A 537 -4.59 -19.71 -31.80
C ASP A 537 -4.69 -19.88 -30.27
N GLU A 538 -3.85 -20.73 -29.67
CA GLU A 538 -3.74 -20.87 -28.22
C GLU A 538 -3.35 -19.54 -27.57
N TRP A 539 -2.30 -18.88 -28.09
CA TRP A 539 -1.84 -17.60 -27.55
C TRP A 539 -2.93 -16.53 -27.64
N ARG A 540 -3.60 -16.42 -28.80
CA ARG A 540 -4.69 -15.46 -29.00
C ARG A 540 -5.89 -15.73 -28.09
N SER A 541 -6.27 -16.99 -27.91
CA SER A 541 -7.35 -17.41 -27.02
C SER A 541 -7.04 -17.04 -25.56
N ARG A 542 -5.83 -17.35 -25.09
CA ARG A 542 -5.40 -16.99 -23.72
C ARG A 542 -5.24 -15.49 -23.53
N ALA A 543 -4.75 -14.76 -24.54
CA ALA A 543 -4.65 -13.31 -24.50
C ALA A 543 -6.03 -12.65 -24.39
N LEU A 544 -7.04 -13.19 -25.10
CA LEU A 544 -8.42 -12.72 -25.01
C LEU A 544 -9.02 -12.98 -23.61
N HIS A 545 -8.78 -14.16 -23.04
CA HIS A 545 -9.21 -14.47 -21.68
C HIS A 545 -8.53 -13.56 -20.64
N PHE A 546 -7.21 -13.35 -20.77
CA PHE A 546 -6.47 -12.43 -19.90
C PHE A 546 -6.98 -10.99 -20.00
N LYS A 547 -7.30 -10.53 -21.22
CA LYS A 547 -7.96 -9.22 -21.44
C LYS A 547 -9.27 -9.12 -20.66
N GLN A 548 -10.13 -10.14 -20.75
CA GLN A 548 -11.42 -10.16 -20.03
C GLN A 548 -11.24 -10.13 -18.51
N GLU A 549 -10.28 -10.87 -17.97
CA GLU A 549 -9.95 -10.81 -16.55
C GLU A 549 -9.41 -9.42 -16.14
N CYS A 550 -8.60 -8.78 -16.98
CA CYS A 550 -8.17 -7.39 -16.76
C CYS A 550 -9.36 -6.42 -16.77
N ASP A 551 -10.28 -6.58 -17.71
CA ASP A 551 -11.49 -5.75 -17.80
C ASP A 551 -12.35 -5.90 -16.53
N ASN A 552 -12.46 -7.11 -15.97
CA ASN A 552 -13.14 -7.34 -14.69
C ASN A 552 -12.48 -6.59 -13.52
N LEU A 553 -11.15 -6.47 -13.49
CA LEU A 553 -10.44 -5.67 -12.47
C LEU A 553 -10.68 -4.17 -12.62
N LEU A 554 -10.76 -3.67 -13.85
CA LEU A 554 -11.09 -2.26 -14.11
C LEU A 554 -12.55 -1.94 -13.70
N HIS A 555 -13.46 -2.90 -13.89
CA HIS A 555 -14.82 -2.81 -13.38
C HIS A 555 -14.88 -2.88 -11.85
N LEU A 556 -14.08 -3.74 -11.20
CA LEU A 556 -13.97 -3.81 -9.74
C LEU A 556 -13.59 -2.44 -9.15
N HIS A 557 -12.57 -1.77 -9.71
CA HIS A 557 -12.20 -0.40 -9.31
C HIS A 557 -13.39 0.56 -9.41
N SER A 558 -14.12 0.52 -10.53
CA SER A 558 -15.27 1.39 -10.78
C SER A 558 -16.43 1.13 -9.81
N ARG A 559 -16.65 -0.12 -9.40
CA ARG A 559 -17.66 -0.51 -8.40
C ARG A 559 -17.27 -0.12 -6.98
N ILE A 560 -16.01 -0.31 -6.59
CA ILE A 560 -15.51 0.09 -5.27
C ILE A 560 -15.66 1.60 -5.03
N ILE A 561 -15.36 2.44 -6.03
CA ILE A 561 -15.55 3.90 -5.93
C ILE A 561 -17.01 4.29 -5.68
N LYS A 562 -17.96 3.49 -6.17
CA LYS A 562 -19.39 3.70 -5.96
C LYS A 562 -19.91 3.17 -4.62
N SER A 563 -19.03 2.69 -3.74
CA SER A 563 -19.39 2.22 -2.39
C SER A 563 -20.12 3.30 -1.60
N THR A 564 -21.21 2.91 -0.95
CA THR A 564 -21.94 3.76 0.01
C THR A 564 -21.21 3.93 1.33
N ASN A 565 -20.35 2.97 1.70
CA ASN A 565 -19.47 3.07 2.85
C ASN A 565 -18.18 3.80 2.42
N GLN A 566 -18.06 5.06 2.85
CA GLN A 566 -16.92 5.91 2.54
C GLN A 566 -15.67 5.52 3.33
N ALA A 567 -15.80 5.05 4.58
CA ALA A 567 -14.66 4.58 5.36
C ALA A 567 -13.97 3.43 4.64
N PHE A 568 -14.75 2.43 4.21
CA PHE A 568 -14.26 1.30 3.42
C PHE A 568 -13.59 1.77 2.13
N LEU A 569 -14.20 2.71 1.41
CA LEU A 569 -13.64 3.24 0.17
C LEU A 569 -12.25 3.85 0.42
N TYR A 570 -12.11 4.77 1.37
CA TYR A 570 -10.84 5.48 1.57
C TYR A 570 -9.73 4.57 2.09
N ASP A 571 -10.05 3.59 2.95
CA ASP A 571 -9.09 2.59 3.44
C ASP A 571 -8.59 1.68 2.30
N ILE A 572 -9.46 1.30 1.36
CA ILE A 572 -9.12 0.33 0.31
C ILE A 572 -8.65 0.98 -1.01
N TYR A 573 -9.01 2.25 -1.25
CA TYR A 573 -8.79 2.93 -2.52
C TYR A 573 -7.33 2.94 -2.99
N PRO A 574 -6.31 3.23 -2.15
CA PRO A 574 -4.91 3.23 -2.58
C PRO A 574 -4.48 1.92 -3.25
N TYR A 575 -4.90 0.79 -2.69
CA TYR A 575 -4.56 -0.55 -3.18
C TYR A 575 -5.25 -0.87 -4.51
N VAL A 576 -6.55 -0.57 -4.61
CA VAL A 576 -7.35 -0.83 -5.81
C VAL A 576 -6.94 0.08 -6.97
N TRP A 577 -6.58 1.33 -6.67
CA TRP A 577 -6.05 2.27 -7.64
C TRP A 577 -4.70 1.81 -8.22
N ASP A 578 -3.80 1.29 -7.38
CA ASP A 578 -2.49 0.77 -7.82
C ASP A 578 -2.64 -0.49 -8.70
N VAL A 579 -3.53 -1.41 -8.30
CA VAL A 579 -3.89 -2.57 -9.13
C VAL A 579 -4.48 -2.14 -10.46
N ARG A 580 -5.42 -1.18 -10.47
CA ARG A 580 -6.00 -0.64 -11.72
C ARG A 580 -4.92 -0.15 -12.69
N ASN A 581 -3.98 0.67 -12.22
CA ASN A 581 -2.91 1.21 -13.05
C ASN A 581 -2.00 0.11 -13.62
N THR A 582 -1.65 -0.86 -12.77
CA THR A 582 -0.80 -1.97 -13.18
C THR A 582 -1.52 -2.91 -14.15
N THR A 583 -2.82 -3.14 -13.96
CA THR A 583 -3.67 -3.90 -14.88
C THR A 583 -3.82 -3.20 -16.23
N LEU A 584 -4.03 -1.88 -16.27
CA LEU A 584 -4.06 -1.12 -17.53
C LEU A 584 -2.78 -1.33 -18.33
N LEU A 585 -1.63 -1.25 -17.64
CA LEU A 585 -0.33 -1.43 -18.25
C LEU A 585 -0.12 -2.87 -18.75
N ALA A 586 -0.45 -3.87 -17.93
CA ALA A 586 -0.32 -5.28 -18.29
C ALA A 586 -1.23 -5.65 -19.47
N LYS A 587 -2.49 -5.19 -19.48
CA LYS A 587 -3.44 -5.35 -20.58
C LYS A 587 -2.90 -4.74 -21.88
N ALA A 588 -2.50 -3.46 -21.84
CA ALA A 588 -1.96 -2.77 -23.01
C ALA A 588 -0.70 -3.44 -23.55
N PHE A 589 0.18 -3.91 -22.65
CA PHE A 589 1.41 -4.61 -23.02
C PHE A 589 1.12 -5.95 -23.72
N VAL A 590 0.18 -6.76 -23.22
CA VAL A 590 -0.23 -8.01 -23.87
C VAL A 590 -0.85 -7.76 -25.24
N LEU A 591 -1.75 -6.78 -25.36
CA LEU A 591 -2.35 -6.41 -26.64
C LEU A 591 -1.28 -5.97 -27.66
N TRP A 592 -0.30 -5.20 -27.20
CA TRP A 592 0.83 -4.78 -28.01
C TRP A 592 1.70 -5.97 -28.45
N LEU A 593 2.00 -6.93 -27.57
CA LEU A 593 2.77 -8.14 -27.91
C LEU A 593 2.14 -8.89 -29.10
N GLY A 594 0.81 -8.94 -29.18
CA GLY A 594 0.07 -9.57 -30.28
C GLY A 594 0.16 -8.85 -31.63
N CYS A 595 0.67 -7.61 -31.67
CA CYS A 595 0.76 -6.78 -32.86
C CYS A 595 2.22 -6.53 -33.33
N ARG A 596 3.21 -7.19 -32.72
CA ARG A 596 4.63 -6.85 -32.94
C ARG A 596 5.18 -7.34 -34.28
N THR A 597 6.09 -6.54 -34.82
CA THR A 597 6.79 -6.79 -36.08
C THR A 597 8.13 -7.51 -35.94
N ILE A 598 8.72 -7.59 -34.73
CA ILE A 598 10.07 -8.13 -34.49
C ILE A 598 10.01 -9.45 -33.70
N ALA A 599 10.76 -10.46 -34.15
CA ALA A 599 10.62 -11.86 -33.71
C ALA A 599 11.38 -12.25 -32.44
N SER A 600 12.37 -11.46 -32.00
CA SER A 600 13.23 -11.89 -30.90
C SER A 600 13.78 -10.70 -30.12
N VAL A 601 13.25 -10.52 -28.91
CA VAL A 601 14.04 -10.00 -27.79
C VAL A 601 13.77 -10.93 -26.64
N ASP A 602 14.85 -11.50 -26.08
CA ASP A 602 14.77 -12.21 -24.81
C ASP A 602 14.23 -11.22 -23.78
N LEU A 603 12.95 -11.40 -23.46
CA LEU A 603 12.28 -10.68 -22.40
C LEU A 603 12.81 -11.22 -21.06
N LEU A 604 14.10 -11.00 -20.78
CA LEU A 604 14.77 -11.38 -19.55
C LEU A 604 14.02 -10.73 -18.40
N GLY A 605 13.12 -11.49 -17.77
CA GLY A 605 12.66 -11.19 -16.44
C GLY A 605 13.84 -11.42 -15.51
N VAL A 606 14.00 -10.57 -14.51
CA VAL A 606 14.88 -10.91 -13.41
C VAL A 606 14.21 -12.08 -12.69
N GLU A 607 14.81 -13.27 -12.73
CA GLU A 607 14.40 -14.39 -11.88
C GLU A 607 14.76 -14.04 -10.44
N VAL A 608 13.90 -13.28 -9.78
CA VAL A 608 13.90 -13.12 -8.33
C VAL A 608 12.62 -13.74 -7.82
N GLU A 609 12.70 -14.37 -6.65
CA GLU A 609 11.54 -15.02 -6.04
C GLU A 609 10.42 -13.99 -5.79
N PRO A 610 9.15 -14.30 -6.12
CA PRO A 610 8.00 -13.39 -6.04
C PRO A 610 7.82 -12.63 -4.72
N TRP A 611 8.23 -13.22 -3.59
CA TRP A 611 8.09 -12.64 -2.25
C TRP A 611 9.21 -11.66 -1.85
N VAL A 612 10.20 -11.44 -2.71
CA VAL A 612 11.28 -10.46 -2.47
C VAL A 612 10.78 -9.03 -2.76
N PHE A 613 9.63 -8.89 -3.41
CA PHE A 613 9.16 -7.62 -3.94
C PHE A 613 8.20 -6.87 -3.01
N LYS A 614 8.35 -5.55 -2.98
CA LYS A 614 7.39 -4.64 -2.34
C LYS A 614 6.20 -4.38 -3.27
N GLY A 615 5.01 -4.23 -2.69
CA GLY A 615 3.79 -3.84 -3.41
C GLY A 615 2.92 -4.96 -3.99
N GLY A 616 2.98 -6.16 -3.43
CA GLY A 616 2.02 -7.24 -3.71
C GLY A 616 1.91 -7.61 -5.20
N ILE A 617 0.67 -7.88 -5.66
CA ILE A 617 0.41 -8.26 -7.05
C ILE A 617 0.89 -7.20 -8.06
N SER A 618 0.73 -5.92 -7.74
CA SER A 618 1.20 -4.82 -8.61
C SER A 618 2.72 -4.83 -8.74
N GLY A 619 3.44 -5.00 -7.64
CA GLY A 619 4.90 -5.12 -7.63
C GLY A 619 5.39 -6.28 -8.49
N GLU A 620 4.71 -7.42 -8.46
CA GLU A 620 5.06 -8.58 -9.28
C GLU A 620 4.83 -8.36 -10.78
N PHE A 621 3.70 -7.74 -11.16
CA PHE A 621 3.50 -7.32 -12.55
C PHE A 621 4.60 -6.36 -13.02
N GLN A 622 4.95 -5.36 -12.20
CA GLN A 622 6.01 -4.39 -12.50
C GLN A 622 7.37 -5.08 -12.73
N MET A 623 7.72 -6.07 -11.90
CA MET A 623 8.94 -6.86 -12.06
C MET A 623 8.98 -7.70 -13.35
N MET A 624 7.81 -8.19 -13.77
CA MET A 624 7.69 -8.91 -15.04
C MET A 624 7.78 -7.98 -16.25
N LEU A 625 7.66 -6.66 -16.08
CA LEU A 625 7.78 -5.69 -17.15
C LEU A 625 9.27 -5.32 -17.44
N PRO A 626 9.66 -5.15 -18.71
CA PRO A 626 11.07 -4.91 -19.09
C PRO A 626 11.71 -3.58 -18.65
N LEU A 627 10.98 -2.69 -17.98
CA LEU A 627 11.50 -1.44 -17.41
C LEU A 627 11.96 -1.59 -15.95
N GLY A 628 11.86 -2.79 -15.36
CA GLY A 628 12.30 -3.08 -13.99
C GLY A 628 11.55 -2.28 -12.92
N THR A 629 12.22 -1.95 -11.82
CA THR A 629 11.63 -1.33 -10.62
C THR A 629 11.74 0.19 -10.56
N SER A 630 11.89 0.89 -11.70
CA SER A 630 12.11 2.35 -11.72
C SER A 630 11.00 3.07 -10.92
N PRO A 631 11.31 3.61 -9.72
CA PRO A 631 10.27 4.14 -8.84
C PRO A 631 9.58 5.35 -9.47
N GLU A 632 10.27 6.09 -10.34
CA GLU A 632 9.72 7.23 -11.07
C GLU A 632 8.58 6.82 -12.02
N LEU A 633 8.59 5.60 -12.58
CA LEU A 633 7.53 5.18 -13.50
C LEU A 633 6.32 4.58 -12.78
N PHE A 634 6.56 3.92 -11.65
CA PHE A 634 5.57 3.07 -10.99
C PHE A 634 5.10 3.59 -9.63
N THR A 635 5.85 4.48 -8.98
CA THR A 635 5.52 4.97 -7.63
C THR A 635 5.06 6.42 -7.69
N HIS A 636 3.79 6.62 -7.42
CA HIS A 636 3.17 7.93 -7.25
C HIS A 636 1.97 7.78 -6.30
N PRO A 637 1.62 8.81 -5.53
CA PRO A 637 0.50 8.72 -4.60
C PRO A 637 -0.84 8.64 -5.35
N PRO A 638 -1.83 7.91 -4.82
CA PRO A 638 -3.20 7.95 -5.34
C PRO A 638 -3.77 9.37 -5.21
N PRO A 639 -4.74 9.75 -6.06
CA PRO A 639 -5.43 11.02 -5.90
C PRO A 639 -6.18 11.05 -4.57
N LEU A 640 -6.23 12.22 -3.92
CA LEU A 640 -6.94 12.41 -2.66
C LEU A 640 -8.45 12.10 -2.77
N PHE A 641 -9.02 12.34 -3.95
CA PHE A 641 -10.42 12.08 -4.25
C PHE A 641 -10.53 10.99 -5.31
N PRO A 642 -11.21 9.87 -5.01
CA PRO A 642 -11.43 8.81 -5.98
C PRO A 642 -12.16 9.30 -7.23
N ALA A 643 -11.58 9.07 -8.41
CA ALA A 643 -12.19 9.40 -9.69
C ALA A 643 -12.92 8.20 -10.29
N SER A 644 -14.23 8.34 -10.55
CA SER A 644 -15.07 7.27 -11.13
C SER A 644 -14.86 7.05 -12.62
N GLN A 645 -14.03 7.87 -13.27
CA GLN A 645 -13.79 7.82 -14.70
C GLN A 645 -13.08 6.52 -15.08
N SER A 646 -13.66 5.76 -16.01
CA SER A 646 -13.02 4.57 -16.57
C SER A 646 -12.13 4.96 -17.75
N TYR A 647 -10.98 4.30 -17.85
CA TYR A 647 -10.00 4.52 -18.91
C TYR A 647 -9.55 3.18 -19.50
N ASN A 648 -9.13 3.21 -20.77
CA ASN A 648 -8.55 2.08 -21.47
C ASN A 648 -7.33 2.51 -22.28
N ILE A 649 -6.29 1.68 -22.30
CA ILE A 649 -5.08 1.90 -23.12
C ILE A 649 -4.93 0.71 -24.06
N ARG A 650 -4.78 0.99 -25.35
CA ARG A 650 -4.58 -0.04 -26.38
C ARG A 650 -3.67 0.45 -27.51
N PRO A 651 -3.09 -0.47 -28.30
CA PRO A 651 -2.43 -0.11 -29.55
C PRO A 651 -3.36 0.63 -30.51
N PHE A 652 -2.79 1.55 -31.27
CA PHE A 652 -3.48 2.31 -32.32
C PHE A 652 -3.99 1.38 -33.44
N ALA A 653 -5.19 1.66 -33.94
CA ALA A 653 -5.75 1.05 -35.13
C ALA A 653 -6.07 2.12 -36.20
N SER A 654 -6.05 1.73 -37.49
CA SER A 654 -6.26 2.69 -38.60
C SER A 654 -7.58 3.47 -38.53
N LYS A 655 -8.62 2.90 -37.89
CA LYS A 655 -9.92 3.56 -37.65
C LYS A 655 -9.81 4.79 -36.73
N ASP A 656 -8.79 4.82 -35.86
CA ASP A 656 -8.61 5.85 -34.83
C ASP A 656 -8.00 7.14 -35.39
N LYS A 657 -7.47 7.10 -36.63
CA LYS A 657 -6.73 8.20 -37.26
C LYS A 657 -7.50 9.53 -37.25
N ALA A 658 -8.77 9.50 -37.64
CA ALA A 658 -9.59 10.72 -37.76
C ALA A 658 -9.80 11.40 -36.41
N GLU A 659 -10.00 10.61 -35.37
CA GLU A 659 -10.26 11.08 -34.01
C GLU A 659 -8.96 11.51 -33.30
N LEU A 660 -7.84 10.82 -33.55
CA LEU A 660 -6.52 11.30 -33.12
C LEU A 660 -6.19 12.67 -33.74
N TYR A 661 -6.50 12.88 -35.01
CA TYR A 661 -6.32 14.18 -35.66
C TYR A 661 -7.22 15.27 -35.05
N ARG A 662 -8.38 14.90 -34.47
CA ARG A 662 -9.20 15.83 -33.70
C ARG A 662 -8.48 16.30 -32.44
N ILE A 663 -7.86 15.37 -31.69
CA ILE A 663 -7.07 15.71 -30.50
C ILE A 663 -5.90 16.64 -30.87
N CYS A 664 -5.14 16.32 -31.93
CA CYS A 664 -4.04 17.18 -32.39
C CYS A 664 -4.50 18.61 -32.69
N ARG A 665 -5.66 18.78 -33.34
CA ARG A 665 -6.23 20.11 -33.62
C ARG A 665 -6.60 20.83 -32.33
N GLU A 666 -7.28 20.15 -31.41
CA GLU A 666 -7.77 20.76 -30.16
C GLU A 666 -6.62 21.29 -29.29
N LEU A 667 -5.55 20.50 -29.16
CA LEU A 667 -4.35 20.89 -28.41
C LEU A 667 -3.60 22.03 -29.12
N HIS A 668 -3.53 22.01 -30.46
CA HIS A 668 -2.87 23.06 -31.23
C HIS A 668 -3.64 24.41 -31.19
N HIS A 669 -4.97 24.38 -31.19
CA HIS A 669 -5.81 25.59 -31.12
C HIS A 669 -5.69 26.35 -29.79
N LYS A 670 -5.26 25.69 -28.70
CA LYS A 670 -5.00 26.36 -27.41
C LYS A 670 -3.64 27.08 -27.38
N SER A 671 -2.74 26.79 -28.34
CA SER A 671 -1.37 27.33 -28.38
C SER A 671 -1.22 28.59 -29.24
N LEU A 672 -2.04 28.77 -30.30
CA LEU A 672 -1.93 29.88 -31.26
C LEU A 672 -3.30 30.35 -31.81
N ASP A 673 -3.42 31.66 -32.09
CA ASP A 673 -4.59 32.30 -32.72
C ASP A 673 -4.89 31.63 -34.08
N PRO A 674 -6.12 31.14 -34.36
CA PRO A 674 -6.38 30.31 -35.53
C PRO A 674 -6.18 31.09 -36.83
N SER A 675 -5.04 30.86 -37.48
CA SER A 675 -4.78 31.38 -38.82
C SER A 675 -5.83 30.87 -39.83
N HIS A 676 -6.13 31.68 -40.83
CA HIS A 676 -7.12 31.40 -41.88
C HIS A 676 -6.85 30.08 -42.67
N SER A 677 -5.63 29.53 -42.58
CA SER A 677 -5.17 28.32 -43.27
C SER A 677 -5.71 27.01 -42.67
N LEU A 678 -5.89 26.93 -41.34
CA LEU A 678 -6.41 25.75 -40.64
C LEU A 678 -7.86 25.41 -41.05
N ARG A 679 -8.66 26.42 -41.42
CA ARG A 679 -10.06 26.23 -41.83
C ARG A 679 -10.22 25.56 -43.20
N LYS A 680 -9.19 25.58 -44.06
CA LYS A 680 -9.24 24.98 -45.40
C LYS A 680 -8.77 23.52 -45.43
N HIS A 681 -7.92 23.11 -44.47
CA HIS A 681 -7.35 21.77 -44.40
C HIS A 681 -7.38 21.25 -42.96
N PRO A 682 -8.48 20.59 -42.54
CA PRO A 682 -8.64 20.13 -41.15
C PRO A 682 -7.59 19.07 -40.75
N ASP A 683 -7.04 18.31 -41.70
CA ASP A 683 -6.05 17.27 -41.41
C ASP A 683 -4.62 17.80 -41.32
N LEU A 684 -4.35 19.05 -41.69
CA LEU A 684 -2.99 19.59 -41.79
C LEU A 684 -2.21 19.48 -40.47
N THR A 685 -2.86 19.81 -39.35
CA THR A 685 -2.24 19.70 -38.01
C THR A 685 -1.87 18.26 -37.71
N GLY A 686 -2.82 17.33 -37.90
CA GLY A 686 -2.60 15.91 -37.63
C GLY A 686 -1.55 15.29 -38.56
N ASP A 687 -1.56 15.63 -39.85
CA ASP A 687 -0.56 15.18 -40.82
C ASP A 687 0.85 15.72 -40.49
N SER A 688 0.95 16.92 -39.91
CA SER A 688 2.23 17.53 -39.54
C SER A 688 2.81 16.97 -38.24
N THR A 689 1.97 16.72 -37.23
CA THR A 689 2.44 16.33 -35.90
C THR A 689 2.47 14.82 -35.70
N ALA A 690 1.41 14.10 -36.07
CA ALA A 690 1.23 12.68 -35.79
C ALA A 690 1.31 11.78 -37.04
N GLY A 691 0.94 12.31 -38.21
CA GLY A 691 0.88 11.60 -39.48
C GLY A 691 2.10 10.74 -39.83
N PRO A 692 3.34 11.28 -39.82
CA PRO A 692 4.51 10.48 -40.17
C PRO A 692 4.78 9.36 -39.17
N LEU A 693 4.52 9.57 -37.87
CA LEU A 693 4.68 8.54 -36.84
C LEU A 693 3.67 7.41 -37.03
N LEU A 694 2.40 7.75 -37.27
CA LEU A 694 1.33 6.77 -37.51
C LEU A 694 1.55 5.98 -38.81
N HIS A 695 2.14 6.60 -39.84
CA HIS A 695 2.36 5.94 -41.12
C HIS A 695 3.61 5.06 -41.14
N LEU A 696 4.72 5.55 -40.56
CA LEU A 696 6.03 4.92 -40.65
C LEU A 696 6.41 4.10 -39.42
N SER A 697 5.75 4.31 -38.28
CA SER A 697 6.04 3.65 -37.00
C SER A 697 4.77 3.33 -36.18
N PRO A 698 3.73 2.71 -36.78
CA PRO A 698 2.46 2.41 -36.09
C PRO A 698 2.64 1.45 -34.89
N GLU A 699 3.69 0.63 -34.85
CA GLU A 699 3.96 -0.33 -33.78
C GLU A 699 4.37 0.30 -32.45
N TYR A 700 4.67 1.60 -32.43
CA TYR A 700 4.96 2.41 -31.25
C TYR A 700 3.87 3.47 -31.01
N SER A 701 2.63 3.18 -31.43
CA SER A 701 1.48 4.07 -31.29
C SER A 701 0.44 3.45 -30.35
N PHE A 702 0.17 4.15 -29.26
CA PHE A 702 -0.84 3.80 -28.26
C PHE A 702 -1.86 4.92 -28.16
N ILE A 703 -3.08 4.54 -27.81
CA ILE A 703 -4.16 5.49 -27.59
C ILE A 703 -4.76 5.29 -26.21
N LEU A 704 -5.33 6.38 -25.70
CA LEU A 704 -6.05 6.44 -24.44
C LEU A 704 -7.51 6.78 -24.73
N GLU A 705 -8.40 5.96 -24.18
CA GLU A 705 -9.85 6.07 -24.30
C GLU A 705 -10.48 6.27 -22.93
N ASP A 706 -11.51 7.10 -22.87
CA ASP A 706 -12.48 7.18 -21.77
C ASP A 706 -13.88 6.75 -22.26
N ASP A 707 -14.91 6.94 -21.44
CA ASP A 707 -16.30 6.63 -21.79
C ASP A 707 -16.88 7.49 -22.92
N ARG A 708 -16.24 8.63 -23.26
CA ARG A 708 -16.64 9.54 -24.34
C ARG A 708 -15.86 9.32 -25.63
N GLY A 709 -14.78 8.55 -25.60
CA GLY A 709 -13.96 8.20 -26.76
C GLY A 709 -12.47 8.46 -26.54
N LEU A 710 -11.73 8.78 -27.60
CA LEU A 710 -10.29 9.03 -27.49
C LEU A 710 -10.03 10.36 -26.76
N CYS A 711 -9.19 10.28 -25.72
CA CYS A 711 -8.81 11.42 -24.90
C CYS A 711 -7.29 11.59 -24.75
N GLY A 712 -6.48 10.71 -25.34
CA GLY A 712 -5.03 10.89 -25.43
C GLY A 712 -4.35 9.91 -26.36
N TYR A 713 -3.06 10.13 -26.62
CA TYR A 713 -2.22 9.25 -27.43
C TYR A 713 -0.75 9.32 -27.03
N ALA A 714 -0.01 8.24 -27.31
CA ALA A 714 1.44 8.20 -27.23
C ALA A 714 2.01 7.61 -28.51
N LEU A 715 2.89 8.34 -29.17
CA LEU A 715 3.54 7.96 -30.42
C LEU A 715 5.05 7.94 -30.21
N GLY A 716 5.74 6.97 -30.79
CA GLY A 716 7.19 6.94 -30.76
C GLY A 716 7.83 6.45 -32.04
N VAL A 717 9.15 6.60 -32.05
CA VAL A 717 10.02 6.20 -33.14
C VAL A 717 11.20 5.45 -32.53
N MET A 718 11.50 4.26 -33.05
CA MET A 718 12.64 3.46 -32.58
C MET A 718 13.99 4.09 -32.92
N ASP A 719 14.22 4.39 -34.19
CA ASP A 719 15.46 4.98 -34.69
C ASP A 719 15.13 6.21 -35.53
N VAL A 720 15.38 7.38 -34.94
CA VAL A 720 15.12 8.67 -35.57
C VAL A 720 15.91 8.85 -36.87
N LYS A 721 17.13 8.31 -36.99
CA LYS A 721 17.94 8.45 -38.23
C LYS A 721 17.26 7.77 -39.41
N SER A 722 16.84 6.52 -39.20
CA SER A 722 16.12 5.75 -40.21
C SER A 722 14.75 6.36 -40.52
N PHE A 723 14.05 6.86 -39.49
CA PHE A 723 12.75 7.50 -39.64
C PHE A 723 12.79 8.79 -40.45
N VAL A 724 13.75 9.69 -40.19
CA VAL A 724 13.91 10.95 -40.94
C VAL A 724 14.18 10.67 -42.42
N LYS A 725 15.07 9.71 -42.71
CA LYS A 725 15.33 9.27 -44.10
C LYS A 725 14.08 8.72 -44.80
N ASN A 726 13.23 7.99 -44.08
CA ASN A 726 11.98 7.49 -44.62
C ASN A 726 10.97 8.63 -44.84
N CYS A 727 10.93 9.62 -43.95
CA CYS A 727 10.10 10.81 -44.13
C CYS A 727 10.49 11.59 -45.39
N GLU A 728 11.79 11.83 -45.61
CA GLU A 728 12.32 12.53 -46.78
C GLU A 728 11.98 11.83 -48.11
N THR A 729 11.95 10.50 -48.10
CA THR A 729 11.73 9.69 -49.31
C THR A 729 10.27 9.42 -49.60
N THR A 730 9.41 9.32 -48.59
CA THR A 730 8.01 8.85 -48.76
C THR A 730 6.96 9.83 -48.25
N TRP A 731 7.15 10.43 -47.08
CA TRP A 731 6.12 11.25 -46.42
C TRP A 731 6.11 12.70 -46.92
N PHE A 732 7.25 13.39 -46.88
CA PHE A 732 7.33 14.79 -47.30
C PHE A 732 6.94 15.02 -48.76
N PRO A 733 7.34 14.17 -49.73
CA PRO A 733 6.86 14.30 -51.11
C PRO A 733 5.33 14.22 -51.21
N ALA A 734 4.70 13.26 -50.52
CA ALA A 734 3.24 13.11 -50.51
C ALA A 734 2.54 14.30 -49.82
N MET A 735 3.11 14.85 -48.75
CA MET A 735 2.54 16.02 -48.07
C MET A 735 2.68 17.30 -48.90
N ARG A 736 3.77 17.48 -49.64
CA ARG A 736 3.93 18.61 -50.58
C ARG A 736 2.91 18.57 -51.72
N GLU A 737 2.56 17.36 -52.19
CA GLU A 737 1.48 17.17 -53.16
C GLU A 737 0.10 17.46 -52.55
N LYS A 738 -0.16 17.00 -51.32
CA LYS A 738 -1.41 17.24 -50.60
C LYS A 738 -1.62 18.72 -50.20
N TYR A 739 -0.54 19.45 -49.93
CA TYR A 739 -0.55 20.84 -49.43
C TYR A 739 0.38 21.78 -50.22
N PRO A 740 0.00 22.21 -51.46
CA PRO A 740 0.92 22.86 -52.40
C PRO A 740 1.37 24.31 -52.07
N GLN A 741 1.01 24.88 -50.92
CA GLN A 741 1.24 26.31 -50.60
C GLN A 741 2.32 26.57 -49.56
N GLY A 742 3.20 25.61 -49.27
CA GLY A 742 4.23 25.77 -48.22
C GLY A 742 3.66 25.81 -46.80
N SER A 743 2.42 25.36 -46.63
CA SER A 743 1.71 25.30 -45.34
C SER A 743 2.19 24.17 -44.42
N TYR A 744 3.03 23.27 -44.92
CA TYR A 744 3.57 22.13 -44.20
C TYR A 744 5.04 22.39 -43.85
N THR A 745 5.35 22.45 -42.55
CA THR A 745 6.72 22.63 -42.05
C THR A 745 7.40 21.28 -41.90
N GLU A 746 8.60 21.16 -42.46
CA GLU A 746 9.46 19.97 -42.31
C GLU A 746 10.18 20.04 -40.96
N LYS A 747 10.11 18.97 -40.16
CA LYS A 747 10.75 18.91 -38.83
C LYS A 747 12.27 18.69 -38.90
N ALA A 748 12.92 19.09 -37.81
CA ALA A 748 14.35 19.34 -37.68
C ALA A 748 15.27 18.10 -37.79
N THR A 749 16.53 18.40 -38.14
CA THR A 749 17.66 17.46 -38.10
C THR A 749 18.26 17.44 -36.69
N TYR A 750 18.48 16.26 -36.12
CA TYR A 750 19.04 16.10 -34.77
C TYR A 750 20.55 15.87 -34.80
N PRO A 751 21.32 16.37 -33.82
CA PRO A 751 22.75 16.13 -33.74
C PRO A 751 23.04 14.65 -33.44
N ASP A 752 24.07 14.09 -34.10
CA ASP A 752 24.49 12.69 -33.90
C ASP A 752 24.85 12.36 -32.45
N SER A 753 25.31 13.35 -31.68
CA SER A 753 25.64 13.20 -30.25
C SER A 753 24.41 12.91 -29.38
N LEU A 754 23.25 13.50 -29.70
CA LEU A 754 21.99 13.19 -29.02
C LEU A 754 21.56 11.77 -29.37
N LEU A 755 21.50 11.46 -30.67
CA LEU A 755 20.99 10.18 -31.17
C LEU A 755 21.87 8.98 -30.80
N TYR A 756 23.13 9.21 -30.41
CA TYR A 756 24.02 8.16 -29.89
C TYR A 756 23.53 7.60 -28.55
N HIS A 757 23.05 8.46 -27.66
CA HIS A 757 22.54 8.06 -26.33
C HIS A 757 21.02 7.87 -26.31
N PHE A 758 20.30 8.65 -27.12
CA PHE A 758 18.83 8.68 -27.18
C PHE A 758 18.36 8.50 -28.63
N PRO A 759 18.41 7.27 -29.18
CA PRO A 759 18.06 7.00 -30.57
C PRO A 759 16.56 7.14 -30.88
N SER A 760 15.72 7.09 -29.84
CA SER A 760 14.26 7.02 -29.98
C SER A 760 13.57 8.34 -29.60
N LEU A 761 12.53 8.71 -30.35
CA LEU A 761 11.69 9.87 -30.07
C LEU A 761 10.37 9.40 -29.42
N VAL A 762 9.89 10.15 -28.43
CA VAL A 762 8.59 9.94 -27.79
C VAL A 762 7.75 11.21 -27.82
N HIS A 763 6.46 11.04 -28.09
CA HIS A 763 5.45 12.10 -28.10
C HIS A 763 4.23 11.60 -27.32
N VAL A 764 3.84 12.29 -26.25
CA VAL A 764 2.70 11.89 -25.40
C VAL A 764 1.79 13.09 -25.24
N GLU A 765 0.51 12.94 -25.55
CA GLU A 765 -0.49 14.01 -25.45
C GLU A 765 -1.76 13.48 -24.83
N VAL A 766 -2.33 14.25 -23.91
CA VAL A 766 -3.59 13.93 -23.25
C VAL A 766 -4.43 15.20 -23.20
N LEU A 767 -5.74 15.07 -23.45
CA LEU A 767 -6.67 16.19 -23.36
C LEU A 767 -6.70 16.75 -21.92
N PRO A 768 -6.79 18.07 -21.73
CA PRO A 768 -6.82 18.69 -20.39
C PRO A 768 -7.98 18.26 -19.49
N ASP A 769 -9.03 17.68 -20.07
CA ASP A 769 -10.20 17.18 -19.34
C ASP A 769 -9.91 15.85 -18.61
N VAL A 770 -8.77 15.20 -18.91
CA VAL A 770 -8.29 14.02 -18.19
C VAL A 770 -7.59 14.47 -16.92
N LEU A 771 -8.29 14.37 -15.79
CA LEU A 771 -7.79 14.81 -14.48
C LEU A 771 -6.89 13.78 -13.80
N ASP A 772 -6.99 12.50 -14.18
CA ASP A 772 -6.20 11.43 -13.59
C ASP A 772 -4.82 11.33 -14.26
N SER A 773 -3.84 12.01 -13.66
CA SER A 773 -2.46 12.03 -14.16
C SER A 773 -1.81 10.65 -14.23
N SER A 774 -2.27 9.67 -13.44
CA SER A 774 -1.66 8.33 -13.44
C SER A 774 -1.89 7.61 -14.78
N VAL A 775 -3.01 7.90 -15.44
CA VAL A 775 -3.37 7.28 -16.71
C VAL A 775 -2.46 7.77 -17.84
N ALA A 776 -2.11 9.07 -17.83
CA ALA A 776 -1.09 9.63 -18.71
C ALA A 776 0.29 8.99 -18.48
N ARG A 777 0.64 8.70 -17.22
CA ARG A 777 1.88 7.96 -16.88
C ARG A 777 1.83 6.53 -17.39
N CYS A 778 0.72 5.81 -17.20
CA CYS A 778 0.54 4.47 -17.76
C CYS A 778 0.71 4.47 -19.28
N LEU A 779 0.10 5.44 -19.98
CA LEU A 779 0.20 5.61 -21.43
C LEU A 779 1.64 5.84 -21.89
N ALA A 780 2.38 6.74 -21.22
CA ALA A 780 3.79 6.95 -21.48
C ALA A 780 4.61 5.67 -21.21
N THR A 781 4.38 5.00 -20.08
CA THR A 781 5.07 3.74 -19.73
C THR A 781 4.81 2.64 -20.76
N CYS A 782 3.60 2.52 -21.33
CA CYS A 782 3.31 1.59 -22.44
C CYS A 782 4.26 1.82 -23.63
N LEU A 783 4.45 3.09 -24.02
CA LEU A 783 5.35 3.45 -25.11
C LEU A 783 6.82 3.14 -24.77
N LEU A 784 7.25 3.51 -23.56
CA LEU A 784 8.62 3.23 -23.10
C LEU A 784 8.91 1.72 -23.04
N LEU A 785 7.94 0.90 -22.62
CA LEU A 785 8.03 -0.55 -22.67
C LEU A 785 8.23 -1.03 -24.10
N ALA A 786 7.40 -0.56 -25.03
CA ALA A 786 7.48 -0.96 -26.43
C ALA A 786 8.85 -0.63 -27.05
N LEU A 787 9.42 0.54 -26.72
CA LEU A 787 10.73 0.97 -27.18
C LEU A 787 11.86 0.16 -26.54
N LYS A 788 11.84 -0.04 -25.21
CA LYS A 788 12.84 -0.84 -24.48
C LYS A 788 12.90 -2.27 -25.00
N VAL A 789 11.73 -2.90 -25.18
CA VAL A 789 11.64 -4.30 -25.63
C VAL A 789 12.05 -4.48 -27.09
N ASN A 790 12.13 -3.42 -27.88
CA ASN A 790 12.70 -3.48 -29.23
C ASN A 790 14.14 -2.95 -29.30
N GLY A 791 14.80 -2.76 -28.16
CA GLY A 791 16.24 -2.52 -28.08
C GLY A 791 16.67 -1.05 -27.95
N SER A 792 15.74 -0.12 -27.74
CA SER A 792 16.11 1.26 -27.46
C SER A 792 16.88 1.37 -26.13
N GLN A 793 18.01 2.08 -26.16
CA GLN A 793 18.83 2.37 -24.98
C GLN A 793 18.44 3.69 -24.29
N GLY A 794 17.72 4.55 -25.02
CA GLY A 794 17.32 5.86 -24.53
C GLY A 794 16.32 6.54 -25.45
N VAL A 795 15.49 7.38 -24.85
CA VAL A 795 14.43 8.15 -25.50
C VAL A 795 14.62 9.63 -25.27
N PHE A 796 14.14 10.46 -26.18
CA PHE A 796 14.02 11.90 -25.97
C PHE A 796 12.68 12.45 -26.46
N CYS A 797 12.29 13.62 -25.95
CA CYS A 797 11.16 14.40 -26.42
C CYS A 797 11.54 15.87 -26.57
N GLU A 798 10.79 16.58 -27.41
CA GLU A 798 10.91 18.02 -27.65
C GLU A 798 9.71 18.74 -27.04
N MET A 799 9.94 19.89 -26.42
CA MET A 799 8.86 20.71 -25.87
C MET A 799 9.21 22.19 -25.85
N LEU A 800 8.18 23.03 -25.90
CA LEU A 800 8.34 24.47 -25.77
C LEU A 800 8.68 24.83 -24.31
N PRO A 801 9.62 25.76 -24.04
CA PRO A 801 9.95 26.26 -22.70
C PRO A 801 8.74 26.82 -21.94
N THR A 802 7.73 27.29 -22.67
CA THR A 802 6.48 27.83 -22.10
C THR A 802 5.54 26.74 -21.60
N ASP A 803 5.74 25.48 -21.98
CA ASP A 803 4.90 24.34 -21.59
C ASP A 803 5.38 23.70 -20.29
N GLN A 804 5.17 24.43 -19.19
CA GLN A 804 5.61 24.02 -17.85
C GLN A 804 4.93 22.71 -17.39
N LEU A 805 3.71 22.43 -17.86
CA LEU A 805 2.97 21.22 -17.49
C LEU A 805 3.61 19.96 -18.09
N HIS A 806 3.96 19.98 -19.38
CA HIS A 806 4.67 18.86 -19.99
C HIS A 806 6.10 18.70 -19.44
N LEU A 807 6.80 19.81 -19.17
CA LEU A 807 8.11 19.76 -18.52
C LEU A 807 8.03 19.04 -17.17
N GLU A 808 7.10 19.44 -16.30
CA GLU A 808 6.91 18.80 -15.00
C GLU A 808 6.51 17.33 -15.13
N PHE A 809 5.63 17.00 -16.09
CA PHE A 809 5.20 15.62 -16.35
C PHE A 809 6.38 14.70 -16.73
N PHE A 810 7.21 15.10 -17.71
CA PHE A 810 8.34 14.29 -18.15
C PHE A 810 9.47 14.24 -17.11
N THR A 811 9.74 15.33 -16.39
CA THR A 811 10.70 15.32 -15.28
C THR A 811 10.25 14.37 -14.17
N LYS A 812 8.95 14.32 -13.83
CA LYS A 812 8.40 13.33 -12.88
C LYS A 812 8.48 11.90 -13.39
N LEU A 813 8.59 11.67 -14.71
CA LEU A 813 8.89 10.36 -15.31
C LEU A 813 10.39 10.07 -15.38
N GLY A 814 11.23 10.95 -14.81
CA GLY A 814 12.68 10.82 -14.77
C GLY A 814 13.38 11.15 -16.08
N PHE A 815 12.81 12.05 -16.89
CA PHE A 815 13.52 12.68 -18.01
C PHE A 815 14.35 13.87 -17.51
N LEU A 816 15.52 14.07 -18.10
CA LEU A 816 16.46 15.13 -17.77
C LEU A 816 16.65 16.08 -18.96
N GLU A 817 16.80 17.37 -18.69
CA GLU A 817 17.13 18.37 -19.72
C GLU A 817 18.53 18.09 -20.28
N ILE A 818 18.62 17.91 -21.60
CA ILE A 818 19.89 17.62 -22.29
C ILE A 818 20.49 18.92 -22.85
N PHE A 819 19.70 19.68 -23.61
CA PHE A 819 20.08 20.99 -24.13
C PHE A 819 18.86 21.81 -24.54
N ARG A 820 19.07 23.12 -24.74
CA ARG A 820 18.12 24.05 -25.37
C ARG A 820 18.57 24.34 -26.79
N SER A 821 17.66 24.19 -27.75
CA SER A 821 17.92 24.47 -29.16
C SER A 821 17.52 25.91 -29.47
N ASP A 822 18.51 26.79 -29.63
CA ASP A 822 18.29 28.17 -30.09
C ASP A 822 18.30 28.20 -31.62
N THR A 823 17.23 27.69 -32.25
CA THR A 823 17.04 27.89 -33.70
C THR A 823 16.21 29.15 -33.94
N VAL A 824 16.49 29.87 -35.03
CA VAL A 824 15.97 31.23 -35.35
C VAL A 824 14.43 31.34 -35.35
N HIS A 825 13.69 30.22 -35.28
CA HIS A 825 12.23 30.18 -35.32
C HIS A 825 11.54 29.42 -34.18
N HIS A 826 12.25 28.63 -33.36
CA HIS A 826 11.70 27.92 -32.20
C HIS A 826 12.78 27.71 -31.12
N GLU A 827 12.52 28.19 -29.89
CA GLU A 827 13.25 27.77 -28.69
C GLU A 827 12.59 26.48 -28.20
N ASP A 828 13.26 25.34 -28.37
CA ASP A 828 12.77 24.04 -27.89
C ASP A 828 13.72 23.48 -26.83
N ILE A 829 13.15 22.90 -25.77
CA ILE A 829 13.87 22.12 -24.75
C ILE A 829 13.83 20.66 -25.16
N VAL A 830 15.00 20.00 -25.15
CA VAL A 830 15.11 18.56 -25.37
C VAL A 830 15.33 17.86 -24.04
N LEU A 831 14.40 16.96 -23.68
CA LEU A 831 14.53 16.10 -22.51
C LEU A 831 14.87 14.67 -22.93
N GLY A 832 15.75 14.00 -22.18
CA GLY A 832 16.17 12.62 -22.45
C GLY A 832 16.04 11.70 -21.23
N ARG A 833 15.78 10.41 -21.47
CA ARG A 833 15.74 9.34 -20.46
C ARG A 833 16.38 8.06 -20.99
N LEU A 834 17.26 7.46 -20.20
CA LEU A 834 17.78 6.12 -20.49
C LEU A 834 16.75 5.04 -20.12
N LEU A 835 16.69 3.96 -20.90
CA LEU A 835 15.73 2.86 -20.70
C LEU A 835 16.39 1.60 -20.16
#